data_AF-A0A2C9TVW2-F1
#
_entry.id   AF-A0A2C9TVW2-F1
#
_cell.length_a   1.000
_cell.length_b   1.000
_cell.length_c   1.000
_cell.angle_alpha   90.00
_cell.angle_beta   90.00
_cell.angle_gamma   90.00
#
_symmetry.space_group_name_H-M   'P 1'
#
loop_
_entity.id
_entity.type
_entity.pdbx_description
1 polymer ?
#
loop_
_entity_poly.entity_id
_entity_poly.type
_entity_poly.pdbx_seq_one_letter_code
_entity_poly.pdbx_strand_id
1 'polypeptide(L)'
;MLNRENKTAITRKGMVSNRLNKFSIRKYTVGTASILVGTTLIFGLGNQEAKAAESTNKELNEATTSASDNQSSDKVDMQQLNQEDNTKNDNQKEMVSSQGNETTSNGNKLIEKESVQSTTGNKVEVSTAKSDEQASPKSTNEDLNTKQTISNQEALQPDLQENKSVVNVQPTNEENKKVDAKTESTTLNVKSDAIKSNDETLVDNNSNSNNENNADIILPKSTAPKRLNTRMRIAAVQPSSTEAKNVNDLITSNTTLTVVDADKNNKIVPAQDYLSLKSQITVDDKVKSGDYFTIKYSDTVQVYGLNPEDIKNIGDIKDPNNGETIATAKHDTANNLITYTFTDYVDRFNSVQMGINYSIYMDADTIPVSKNDVEFNVTIGNTTTKTTANIQYPDYVVNEKNSIGSAFTETVSHVGNKENPGYYKQTIYVNPSENSLTNAKLKVQAYHSSYPNNIGQINKDVTDIKIYQVPKGYTLNKGYDVNTKELTDVTNQYLQKITYGDNNSAVIDFGNADSAYVVMVNTKFQYTNSESPTLVQMATLSSTGNKSVSTGNALGFTNNQSGGAGQEVYKIGNYVWEDTNKNGVQELGEKGVGNVTVTVFDNNTNTKVGEAVTKEDGSYLIPNLPNGDYRVEFSNLPKGYEVTPSKQGNNEELDSNGLSSVITVNGKDNLSADLGIYKPKYNLGDYVWEDTNKNGIQDQDEKGISGVTVTLKDENGNVLKTVTTDADGKYKFTDLDNGNYKVEFTTPEGYTPTTVTSGSDIEKDSNGLTTTGVINGADNMTLDSGFYKTPKYNLGNYVWEDTNKDGKQDSTEKGISGVTVTLKNENGEVLQTTKTDKDGKYQFTGLENGTYKVEFETPSGYTPTQVGSGTDEGIDSNGTSTTGVIKDKDNDTIDSGFYKPTYNLGDYVWEDTNKNGVQDKDEKGISGVTVTLKDENDKVLKTVTTDENGKYQFTDLNNGTYKVEFETPSGYTPTSVTSGNDTEKDSNGLTTTGVIKDADNMTLDSGF
;
A
#
# COMPACT_ATOMS: atom_id res chain seq x y z
N MET A 1 -21.79 -50.32 48.38
CA MET A 1 -22.18 -49.66 49.65
C MET A 1 -21.16 -48.59 50.00
N LEU A 2 -21.39 -47.81 51.06
CA LEU A 2 -20.69 -46.55 51.35
C LEU A 2 -19.22 -46.70 51.84
N ASN A 3 -18.49 -45.59 51.64
CA ASN A 3 -17.55 -44.92 52.57
C ASN A 3 -16.06 -45.34 52.72
N ARG A 4 -15.22 -44.35 52.37
CA ARG A 4 -14.20 -43.64 53.20
C ARG A 4 -12.75 -44.15 53.33
N GLU A 5 -11.88 -43.13 53.56
CA GLU A 5 -10.55 -43.13 54.20
C GLU A 5 -9.32 -43.66 53.41
N ASN A 6 -8.08 -43.11 53.52
CA ASN A 6 -7.55 -41.82 54.06
C ASN A 6 -6.04 -41.62 53.67
N LYS A 7 -5.37 -40.55 54.16
CA LYS A 7 -3.89 -40.33 54.35
C LYS A 7 -3.01 -39.94 53.12
N THR A 8 -2.34 -38.76 53.05
CA THR A 8 -1.05 -38.22 53.64
C THR A 8 0.25 -38.80 53.02
N ALA A 9 1.37 -38.08 52.75
CA ALA A 9 2.18 -37.06 53.50
C ALA A 9 2.90 -36.03 52.54
N ILE A 10 3.56 -34.88 52.86
CA ILE A 10 4.24 -34.23 54.03
C ILE A 10 5.77 -34.56 54.15
N THR A 11 6.81 -33.67 54.20
CA THR A 11 7.01 -32.17 54.16
C THR A 11 8.52 -31.72 53.98
N ARG A 12 8.79 -30.41 53.69
CA ARG A 12 10.09 -29.62 53.81
C ARG A 12 11.17 -29.83 52.71
N LYS A 13 12.19 -28.99 52.39
CA LYS A 13 12.79 -27.66 52.81
C LYS A 13 13.73 -27.16 51.65
N GLY A 14 14.30 -25.95 51.52
CA GLY A 14 14.12 -24.61 52.13
C GLY A 14 15.41 -23.87 52.61
N MET A 15 16.04 -22.97 51.81
CA MET A 15 17.12 -22.02 52.22
C MET A 15 17.29 -20.77 51.30
N VAL A 16 18.31 -19.90 51.52
CA VAL A 16 18.32 -18.44 51.17
C VAL A 16 19.63 -17.98 50.48
N SER A 17 19.58 -16.92 49.66
CA SER A 17 20.70 -15.96 49.48
C SER A 17 20.18 -14.50 49.42
N ASN A 18 21.05 -13.50 49.66
CA ASN A 18 20.66 -12.14 50.06
C ASN A 18 21.79 -11.10 49.79
N ARG A 19 21.44 -9.81 49.90
CA ARG A 19 22.24 -8.55 49.85
C ARG A 19 22.35 -7.89 48.48
N LEU A 20 22.59 -6.57 48.36
CA LEU A 20 22.10 -5.34 49.05
C LEU A 20 23.09 -4.21 48.76
N ASN A 21 22.62 -3.11 48.15
CA ASN A 21 23.08 -1.72 48.32
C ASN A 21 22.41 -0.84 47.24
N LYS A 22 22.17 0.46 47.40
CA LYS A 22 21.88 1.32 48.57
C LYS A 22 21.73 2.74 47.99
N PHE A 23 20.58 3.38 48.13
CA PHE A 23 20.48 4.83 48.38
C PHE A 23 19.11 5.13 48.97
N SER A 24 19.02 6.16 49.81
CA SER A 24 17.79 6.53 50.51
C SER A 24 17.62 8.04 50.49
N ILE A 25 16.51 8.51 49.92
CA ILE A 25 16.06 9.90 50.00
C ILE A 25 14.75 9.93 50.79
N ARG A 26 14.58 10.97 51.60
CA ARG A 26 13.59 11.01 52.69
C ARG A 26 12.27 11.59 52.18
N LYS A 27 11.14 11.00 52.60
CA LYS A 27 9.85 11.70 52.55
C LYS A 27 9.91 12.91 53.49
N TYR A 28 9.55 14.08 52.97
CA TYR A 28 9.20 15.25 53.77
C TYR A 28 7.72 15.57 53.56
N THR A 29 6.99 15.76 54.65
CA THR A 29 5.57 16.11 54.62
C THR A 29 5.38 17.59 54.89
N VAL A 30 4.99 18.33 53.86
CA VAL A 30 4.43 19.69 53.90
C VAL A 30 3.45 19.79 52.73
N GLY A 31 2.32 20.49 52.79
CA GLY A 31 1.67 21.16 53.93
C GLY A 31 0.40 21.83 53.41
N THR A 32 -0.75 21.61 54.05
CA THR A 32 -2.05 22.08 53.52
C THR A 32 -2.16 23.59 53.55
N ALA A 33 -2.35 24.22 52.38
CA ALA A 33 -2.63 25.64 52.23
C ALA A 33 -3.95 25.84 51.48
N SER A 34 -5.05 26.02 52.21
CA SER A 34 -6.34 26.41 51.63
C SER A 34 -6.37 27.91 51.38
N ILE A 35 -6.74 28.33 50.16
CA ILE A 35 -7.16 29.72 49.91
C ILE A 35 -8.67 29.70 49.64
N LEU A 36 -9.41 30.39 50.50
CA LEU A 36 -10.86 30.55 50.41
C LEU A 36 -11.16 31.98 49.94
N VAL A 37 -11.60 32.13 48.70
CA VAL A 37 -12.21 33.38 48.21
C VAL A 37 -13.49 32.99 47.50
N GLY A 38 -14.64 33.36 48.07
CA GLY A 38 -15.95 33.19 47.46
C GLY A 38 -16.60 34.55 47.23
N THR A 39 -17.28 34.70 46.10
CA THR A 39 -18.19 35.83 45.84
C THR A 39 -19.50 35.29 45.28
N THR A 40 -20.57 35.49 46.04
CA THR A 40 -21.95 35.16 45.65
C THR A 40 -22.37 36.00 44.44
N LEU A 41 -23.14 35.41 43.51
CA LEU A 41 -23.91 36.14 42.52
C LEU A 41 -25.31 35.53 42.43
N ILE A 42 -26.32 36.37 42.62
CA ILE A 42 -27.75 36.03 42.62
C ILE A 42 -28.41 36.77 41.46
N PHE A 43 -29.45 36.17 40.88
CA PHE A 43 -30.21 36.67 39.74
C PHE A 43 -30.70 38.14 39.90
N GLY A 44 -30.67 38.87 38.79
CA GLY A 44 -31.40 40.11 38.59
C GLY A 44 -32.14 40.10 37.26
N LEU A 45 -33.48 40.12 37.31
CA LEU A 45 -34.34 40.34 36.14
C LEU A 45 -34.47 41.84 35.88
N GLY A 46 -34.48 42.27 34.61
CA GLY A 46 -34.68 43.67 34.26
C GLY A 46 -34.87 43.90 32.76
N ASN A 47 -36.10 44.14 32.34
CA ASN A 47 -36.42 44.56 30.96
C ASN A 47 -35.97 46.00 30.71
N GLN A 48 -35.33 46.28 29.58
CA GLN A 48 -35.62 47.46 28.74
C GLN A 48 -35.41 47.13 27.25
N GLU A 49 -36.17 47.79 26.38
CA GLU A 49 -36.17 47.61 24.92
C GLU A 49 -35.40 48.73 24.19
N ALA A 50 -35.23 48.55 22.86
CA ALA A 50 -35.20 49.62 21.84
C ALA A 50 -33.91 50.47 21.67
N LYS A 51 -33.62 51.09 20.49
CA LYS A 51 -34.04 50.88 19.07
C LYS A 51 -33.11 51.66 18.10
N ALA A 52 -32.78 51.05 16.95
CA ALA A 52 -32.73 51.60 15.57
C ALA A 52 -31.91 52.87 15.16
N ALA A 53 -31.81 53.05 13.82
CA ALA A 53 -31.23 54.16 13.02
C ALA A 53 -29.68 54.30 13.03
N GLU A 54 -28.96 54.31 11.89
CA GLU A 54 -28.98 55.20 10.70
C GLU A 54 -28.55 56.64 11.02
N SER A 55 -27.52 57.23 10.39
CA SER A 55 -27.58 57.71 9.00
C SER A 55 -26.23 58.08 8.35
N THR A 56 -25.97 57.51 7.15
CA THR A 56 -25.36 58.08 5.92
C THR A 56 -24.24 59.17 5.88
N ASN A 57 -23.19 58.82 5.11
CA ASN A 57 -22.49 59.66 4.08
C ASN A 57 -21.65 60.88 4.57
N LYS A 58 -20.73 61.49 3.78
CA LYS A 58 -20.42 61.39 2.33
C LYS A 58 -19.00 61.89 2.03
N GLU A 59 -18.27 61.27 1.10
CA GLU A 59 -17.61 62.01 0.00
C GLU A 59 -17.33 61.10 -1.21
N LEU A 60 -17.15 61.71 -2.39
CA LEU A 60 -16.93 61.08 -3.69
C LEU A 60 -15.50 61.48 -4.19
N ASN A 61 -14.89 60.97 -5.26
CA ASN A 61 -15.47 60.36 -6.46
C ASN A 61 -14.49 59.45 -7.26
N GLU A 62 -15.04 58.80 -8.30
CA GLU A 62 -14.50 58.41 -9.64
C GLU A 62 -13.02 58.77 -9.99
N ALA A 63 -12.28 58.01 -10.82
CA ALA A 63 -12.71 57.05 -11.86
C ALA A 63 -11.67 55.94 -12.25
N THR A 64 -12.09 55.11 -13.20
CA THR A 64 -11.38 54.18 -14.12
C THR A 64 -9.96 54.61 -14.59
N THR A 65 -9.08 53.73 -15.10
CA THR A 65 -9.33 52.67 -16.12
C THR A 65 -8.25 51.56 -16.19
N SER A 66 -8.54 50.48 -16.92
CA SER A 66 -7.75 49.24 -17.08
C SER A 66 -6.92 49.13 -18.39
N ALA A 67 -5.76 48.45 -18.33
CA ALA A 67 -5.10 47.62 -19.37
C ALA A 67 -3.79 47.03 -18.73
N SER A 68 -3.48 45.73 -18.76
CA SER A 68 -2.96 44.92 -19.89
C SER A 68 -1.64 45.51 -20.45
N ASP A 69 -0.51 44.79 -20.50
CA ASP A 69 -0.38 43.48 -21.17
C ASP A 69 0.92 42.67 -20.86
N ASN A 70 0.84 41.36 -21.15
CA ASN A 70 1.85 40.40 -21.65
C ASN A 70 3.32 40.24 -21.13
N GLN A 71 3.63 38.96 -20.80
CA GLN A 71 4.75 38.11 -21.29
C GLN A 71 6.26 38.38 -21.03
N SER A 72 6.97 37.26 -20.71
CA SER A 72 8.30 36.81 -21.19
C SER A 72 9.57 37.69 -21.01
N SER A 73 10.78 37.16 -20.78
CA SER A 73 11.28 35.86 -20.31
C SER A 73 12.80 35.94 -20.01
N ASP A 74 13.39 34.80 -19.67
CA ASP A 74 14.82 34.46 -19.86
C ASP A 74 15.87 34.86 -18.82
N LYS A 75 17.00 34.15 -18.93
CA LYS A 75 18.16 34.10 -18.03
C LYS A 75 19.32 34.96 -18.58
N VAL A 76 20.35 35.16 -17.76
CA VAL A 76 21.76 34.70 -17.98
C VAL A 76 22.74 35.57 -17.16
N ASP A 77 23.22 34.99 -16.07
CA ASP A 77 24.64 34.83 -15.65
C ASP A 77 25.69 35.98 -15.64
N MET A 78 26.74 35.73 -14.82
CA MET A 78 28.10 36.28 -14.78
C MET A 78 28.47 37.59 -14.03
N GLN A 79 29.06 37.35 -12.85
CA GLN A 79 30.44 37.71 -12.43
C GLN A 79 30.84 39.06 -11.78
N GLN A 80 31.59 38.89 -10.66
CA GLN A 80 32.81 39.57 -10.18
C GLN A 80 32.83 41.04 -9.67
N LEU A 81 33.16 41.16 -8.36
CA LEU A 81 34.37 41.83 -7.83
C LEU A 81 34.94 40.90 -6.72
N ASN A 82 36.25 40.65 -6.54
CA ASN A 82 37.42 41.52 -6.23
C ASN A 82 37.29 42.22 -4.85
N GLN A 83 38.26 42.20 -3.91
CA GLN A 83 39.65 41.70 -3.86
C GLN A 83 39.95 41.13 -2.44
N GLU A 84 40.71 40.05 -2.29
CA GLU A 84 42.16 39.99 -1.98
C GLU A 84 42.68 40.85 -0.80
N ASP A 85 43.28 40.19 0.19
CA ASP A 85 44.57 40.58 0.79
C ASP A 85 45.37 39.30 1.13
N ASN A 86 46.69 39.38 1.36
CA ASN A 86 47.63 38.31 0.96
C ASN A 86 48.72 37.94 2.00
N THR A 87 49.59 36.96 1.65
CA THR A 87 50.86 36.52 2.33
C THR A 87 50.80 35.64 3.60
N LYS A 88 51.83 34.82 3.95
CA LYS A 88 52.64 33.82 3.18
C LYS A 88 53.52 32.93 4.10
N ASN A 89 53.83 31.70 3.64
CA ASN A 89 55.03 30.85 3.89
C ASN A 89 55.48 30.38 5.33
N ASP A 90 55.58 29.04 5.43
CA ASP A 90 56.77 28.23 5.84
C ASP A 90 57.14 27.77 7.28
N ASN A 91 57.53 26.48 7.31
CA ASN A 91 58.58 25.78 8.09
C ASN A 91 58.40 25.35 9.58
N GLN A 92 58.07 24.07 9.71
CA GLN A 92 58.78 22.98 10.43
C GLN A 92 59.44 23.18 11.83
N LYS A 93 59.11 22.20 12.69
CA LYS A 93 59.99 21.34 13.55
C LYS A 93 60.20 21.61 15.07
N GLU A 94 60.02 20.51 15.81
CA GLU A 94 60.74 20.00 17.00
C GLU A 94 60.55 20.58 18.44
N MET A 95 59.94 19.70 19.27
CA MET A 95 60.41 19.21 20.60
C MET A 95 60.22 19.99 21.93
N VAL A 96 59.21 19.51 22.69
CA VAL A 96 59.35 18.77 24.00
C VAL A 96 59.48 19.52 25.35
N SER A 97 58.86 18.87 26.37
CA SER A 97 58.97 19.03 27.84
C SER A 97 57.99 20.03 28.51
N SER A 98 57.56 19.86 29.78
CA SER A 98 58.00 18.93 30.86
C SER A 98 56.91 18.58 31.90
N GLN A 99 56.85 17.29 32.35
CA GLN A 99 56.62 16.77 33.74
C GLN A 99 55.39 17.24 34.56
N GLY A 100 54.81 16.52 35.54
CA GLY A 100 55.01 15.18 36.19
C GLY A 100 53.87 14.94 37.22
N ASN A 101 53.82 13.93 38.11
CA ASN A 101 54.77 12.86 38.43
C ASN A 101 54.15 11.72 39.30
N GLU A 102 54.60 10.45 39.12
CA GLU A 102 54.68 9.33 40.12
C GLU A 102 53.41 8.74 40.85
N THR A 103 53.40 7.53 41.47
CA THR A 103 54.45 6.56 41.89
C THR A 103 54.00 5.08 41.99
N THR A 104 54.75 4.12 41.40
CA THR A 104 55.17 2.73 41.88
C THR A 104 54.16 1.69 42.46
N SER A 105 54.40 0.35 42.58
CA SER A 105 55.63 -0.49 42.57
C SER A 105 55.39 -2.03 42.40
N ASN A 106 56.36 -2.78 41.81
CA ASN A 106 56.73 -4.23 41.96
C ASN A 106 55.69 -5.39 41.81
N GLY A 107 56.05 -6.64 41.42
CA GLY A 107 57.32 -7.22 40.91
C GLY A 107 57.38 -8.79 40.92
N ASN A 108 58.36 -9.39 40.21
CA ASN A 108 58.75 -10.84 40.10
C ASN A 108 57.82 -11.83 39.32
N LYS A 109 58.23 -12.93 38.64
CA LYS A 109 59.49 -13.54 38.07
C LYS A 109 59.79 -15.01 38.50
N LEU A 110 60.13 -15.90 37.53
CA LEU A 110 60.56 -17.34 37.62
C LEU A 110 59.44 -18.32 38.07
N ILE A 111 59.46 -19.67 37.90
CA ILE A 111 60.44 -20.76 37.58
C ILE A 111 59.77 -21.71 36.53
N GLU A 112 60.35 -22.09 35.38
CA GLU A 112 61.32 -23.18 35.06
C GLU A 112 60.78 -24.66 35.01
N LYS A 113 61.09 -25.36 33.89
CA LYS A 113 61.24 -26.82 33.60
C LYS A 113 60.55 -27.91 34.44
N GLU A 114 59.99 -28.92 33.74
CA GLU A 114 60.59 -30.26 33.46
C GLU A 114 59.80 -30.91 32.29
N SER A 115 60.42 -31.52 31.25
CA SER A 115 61.10 -32.83 31.12
C SER A 115 60.13 -34.03 30.97
N VAL A 116 60.37 -35.13 30.22
CA VAL A 116 61.25 -35.50 29.07
C VAL A 116 60.86 -36.97 28.67
N GLN A 117 61.29 -37.48 27.49
CA GLN A 117 61.16 -38.90 27.04
C GLN A 117 59.72 -39.40 26.73
N SER A 118 59.39 -39.82 25.50
CA SER A 118 59.74 -41.09 24.79
C SER A 118 58.89 -42.29 25.26
N THR A 119 58.47 -43.25 24.41
CA THR A 119 59.29 -44.01 23.45
C THR A 119 58.63 -44.35 22.10
N THR A 120 59.51 -44.53 21.11
CA THR A 120 59.33 -45.22 19.81
C THR A 120 58.80 -46.65 19.91
N GLY A 121 58.16 -47.19 18.86
CA GLY A 121 57.98 -48.64 18.67
C GLY A 121 57.17 -49.05 17.43
N ASN A 122 57.84 -49.64 16.43
CA ASN A 122 57.42 -50.56 15.32
C ASN A 122 55.95 -50.52 14.79
N LYS A 123 55.64 -50.38 13.50
CA LYS A 123 56.18 -50.98 12.23
C LYS A 123 55.95 -52.51 12.10
N VAL A 124 55.68 -52.96 10.86
CA VAL A 124 55.67 -54.34 10.30
C VAL A 124 54.29 -55.07 10.37
N GLU A 125 53.73 -55.73 9.33
CA GLU A 125 53.95 -55.76 7.86
C GLU A 125 52.86 -56.62 7.13
N VAL A 126 52.94 -56.72 5.78
CA VAL A 126 52.27 -57.69 4.84
C VAL A 126 50.76 -57.46 4.58
N SER A 127 50.21 -57.09 3.40
CA SER A 127 50.55 -57.11 1.95
C SER A 127 49.97 -58.30 1.12
N THR A 128 49.96 -58.17 -0.23
CA THR A 128 49.39 -59.07 -1.29
C THR A 128 47.87 -58.98 -1.57
N ALA A 129 47.32 -59.22 -2.78
CA ALA A 129 47.82 -59.21 -4.18
C ALA A 129 46.65 -59.15 -5.22
N LYS A 130 46.94 -59.15 -6.54
CA LYS A 130 45.97 -59.11 -7.67
C LYS A 130 45.51 -60.50 -8.17
N SER A 131 44.27 -60.58 -8.69
CA SER A 131 43.76 -61.40 -9.83
C SER A 131 42.22 -61.35 -9.84
N ASP A 132 41.42 -61.04 -10.87
CA ASP A 132 41.34 -61.42 -12.31
C ASP A 132 40.29 -62.52 -12.62
N GLU A 133 39.40 -62.19 -13.58
CA GLU A 133 38.57 -63.03 -14.50
C GLU A 133 37.42 -63.99 -14.07
N GLN A 134 36.29 -63.81 -14.80
CA GLN A 134 35.28 -64.80 -15.30
C GLN A 134 34.45 -65.65 -14.29
N ALA A 135 33.19 -66.04 -14.58
CA ALA A 135 32.55 -66.31 -15.88
C ALA A 135 31.03 -65.95 -15.96
N SER A 136 30.46 -66.10 -17.17
CA SER A 136 29.05 -65.87 -17.56
C SER A 136 28.41 -67.18 -18.10
N PRO A 137 27.08 -67.30 -18.40
CA PRO A 137 26.55 -66.79 -19.69
C PRO A 137 25.04 -66.39 -19.76
N LYS A 138 24.65 -65.69 -20.86
CA LYS A 138 23.43 -65.82 -21.73
C LYS A 138 22.01 -66.09 -21.12
N SER A 139 20.89 -65.59 -21.65
CA SER A 139 20.48 -64.77 -22.83
C SER A 139 19.10 -64.11 -22.51
N THR A 140 18.37 -63.33 -23.33
CA THR A 140 18.12 -63.32 -24.79
C THR A 140 17.57 -61.95 -25.25
N ASN A 141 17.73 -61.59 -26.53
CA ASN A 141 17.06 -60.44 -27.18
C ASN A 141 16.13 -60.93 -28.31
N GLU A 142 14.89 -60.45 -28.31
CA GLU A 142 13.98 -60.24 -29.47
C GLU A 142 13.18 -58.95 -29.11
N ASP A 143 12.89 -57.96 -29.96
CA ASP A 143 13.01 -57.89 -31.42
C ASP A 143 13.57 -56.54 -31.93
N LEU A 144 14.20 -56.61 -33.11
CA LEU A 144 14.32 -55.52 -34.11
C LEU A 144 13.79 -56.16 -35.41
N ASN A 145 13.04 -55.50 -36.30
CA ASN A 145 13.41 -54.31 -37.07
C ASN A 145 12.29 -54.07 -38.12
N THR A 146 12.21 -52.90 -38.75
CA THR A 146 12.25 -52.73 -40.24
C THR A 146 11.85 -51.32 -40.69
N LYS A 147 12.40 -50.88 -41.84
CA LYS A 147 12.11 -49.60 -42.50
C LYS A 147 12.26 -49.73 -44.01
N GLN A 148 11.14 -49.78 -44.74
CA GLN A 148 10.95 -49.37 -46.15
C GLN A 148 9.45 -49.52 -46.48
N THR A 149 8.68 -48.47 -46.84
CA THR A 149 8.70 -47.66 -48.08
C THR A 149 8.05 -48.36 -49.28
N ILE A 150 6.89 -47.85 -49.74
CA ILE A 150 6.56 -47.54 -51.16
C ILE A 150 5.25 -46.71 -51.20
N SER A 151 5.04 -45.98 -52.29
CA SER A 151 4.02 -44.93 -52.50
C SER A 151 2.93 -45.35 -53.48
N ASN A 152 1.76 -44.70 -53.42
CA ASN A 152 1.00 -44.08 -54.54
C ASN A 152 -0.07 -43.14 -53.91
N GLN A 153 -0.11 -41.84 -54.22
CA GLN A 153 -0.73 -41.17 -55.39
C GLN A 153 -2.27 -41.31 -55.41
N GLU A 154 -3.09 -40.25 -55.60
CA GLU A 154 -2.88 -38.92 -56.22
C GLU A 154 -3.57 -37.74 -55.47
N ALA A 155 -3.22 -36.49 -55.85
CA ALA A 155 -4.02 -35.24 -55.95
C ALA A 155 -5.22 -34.92 -54.99
N LEU A 156 -5.46 -33.70 -54.50
CA LEU A 156 -5.08 -32.33 -54.95
C LEU A 156 -5.08 -31.29 -53.78
N GLN A 157 -4.56 -30.09 -54.05
CA GLN A 157 -4.48 -28.87 -53.21
C GLN A 157 -5.83 -28.06 -53.18
N PRO A 158 -6.00 -26.93 -52.43
CA PRO A 158 -4.99 -26.00 -51.87
C PRO A 158 -5.18 -25.51 -50.41
N ASP A 159 -4.33 -24.56 -50.02
CA ASP A 159 -4.32 -23.77 -48.78
C ASP A 159 -5.02 -22.38 -48.97
N LEU A 160 -5.18 -21.62 -47.88
CA LEU A 160 -5.59 -20.21 -47.69
C LEU A 160 -6.89 -19.97 -46.86
N GLN A 161 -6.64 -19.58 -45.61
CA GLN A 161 -7.17 -18.40 -44.89
C GLN A 161 -8.65 -17.94 -44.99
N GLU A 162 -9.15 -17.60 -43.79
CA GLU A 162 -9.92 -16.40 -43.42
C GLU A 162 -11.45 -16.48 -43.13
N ASN A 163 -11.77 -15.81 -42.02
CA ASN A 163 -12.99 -15.04 -41.71
C ASN A 163 -14.27 -15.71 -41.16
N LYS A 164 -15.12 -14.84 -40.62
CA LYS A 164 -16.24 -15.07 -39.70
C LYS A 164 -17.40 -15.87 -40.29
N SER A 165 -18.23 -16.43 -39.41
CA SER A 165 -19.68 -16.56 -39.68
C SER A 165 -20.52 -16.37 -38.41
N VAL A 166 -21.56 -15.56 -38.55
CA VAL A 166 -22.67 -15.32 -37.60
C VAL A 166 -23.94 -15.61 -38.39
N VAL A 167 -24.98 -16.18 -37.77
CA VAL A 167 -26.39 -15.87 -38.10
C VAL A 167 -27.33 -16.35 -36.99
N ASN A 168 -28.48 -15.67 -36.87
CA ASN A 168 -29.47 -15.79 -35.80
C ASN A 168 -30.87 -15.96 -36.40
N VAL A 169 -31.70 -16.87 -35.88
CA VAL A 169 -33.08 -17.10 -36.37
C VAL A 169 -34.06 -17.38 -35.23
N GLN A 170 -35.12 -16.56 -35.17
CA GLN A 170 -36.42 -16.73 -34.47
C GLN A 170 -37.51 -17.07 -35.52
N PRO A 171 -38.79 -17.38 -35.20
CA PRO A 171 -39.48 -17.53 -33.90
C PRO A 171 -40.15 -18.94 -33.77
N THR A 172 -41.20 -19.24 -32.98
CA THR A 172 -42.64 -18.84 -33.09
C THR A 172 -43.42 -18.98 -31.76
N ASN A 173 -44.64 -18.41 -31.71
CA ASN A 173 -45.63 -18.59 -30.63
C ASN A 173 -46.65 -19.70 -30.95
N GLU A 174 -47.27 -20.29 -29.92
CA GLU A 174 -48.72 -20.64 -29.80
C GLU A 174 -48.96 -21.47 -28.50
N GLU A 175 -50.18 -21.73 -28.04
CA GLU A 175 -51.11 -20.83 -27.35
C GLU A 175 -52.00 -21.67 -26.40
N ASN A 176 -52.66 -21.06 -25.41
CA ASN A 176 -53.90 -21.52 -24.75
C ASN A 176 -54.05 -22.98 -24.25
N LYS A 177 -54.10 -23.15 -22.92
CA LYS A 177 -55.41 -23.45 -22.29
C LYS A 177 -55.56 -23.15 -20.79
N LYS A 178 -56.73 -22.58 -20.51
CA LYS A 178 -57.28 -22.07 -19.24
C LYS A 178 -57.92 -23.16 -18.37
N VAL A 179 -57.87 -22.99 -17.05
CA VAL A 179 -58.83 -23.56 -16.08
C VAL A 179 -59.23 -22.46 -15.11
N ASP A 180 -60.50 -22.43 -14.70
CA ASP A 180 -61.12 -21.34 -13.96
C ASP A 180 -61.05 -21.48 -12.43
N ALA A 181 -60.99 -20.34 -11.74
CA ALA A 181 -61.52 -20.18 -10.38
C ALA A 181 -62.29 -18.86 -10.29
N LYS A 182 -63.63 -18.93 -10.19
CA LYS A 182 -64.46 -17.77 -9.85
C LYS A 182 -64.26 -17.42 -8.38
N THR A 183 -64.31 -16.13 -8.05
CA THR A 183 -64.77 -15.67 -6.73
C THR A 183 -65.86 -14.63 -6.97
N GLU A 184 -67.09 -14.94 -6.54
CA GLU A 184 -68.25 -14.07 -6.78
C GLU A 184 -68.39 -13.06 -5.65
N SER A 185 -68.51 -11.78 -6.01
CA SER A 185 -68.81 -10.72 -5.05
C SER A 185 -70.24 -10.87 -4.53
N THR A 186 -70.41 -10.89 -3.22
CA THR A 186 -71.74 -10.81 -2.57
C THR A 186 -71.74 -9.73 -1.50
N THR A 187 -72.64 -8.75 -1.65
CA THR A 187 -72.81 -7.63 -0.72
C THR A 187 -73.79 -8.01 0.40
N LEU A 188 -73.43 -7.80 1.66
CA LEU A 188 -74.35 -7.93 2.80
C LEU A 188 -74.27 -6.72 3.74
N ASN A 189 -75.30 -5.86 3.69
CA ASN A 189 -75.66 -4.95 4.77
C ASN A 189 -76.26 -5.75 5.94
N VAL A 190 -75.78 -5.54 7.17
CA VAL A 190 -76.56 -5.78 8.41
C VAL A 190 -76.20 -4.70 9.45
N LYS A 191 -77.17 -4.29 10.26
CA LYS A 191 -76.99 -3.49 11.48
C LYS A 191 -77.04 -4.40 12.72
N SER A 192 -76.41 -3.92 13.80
CA SER A 192 -76.64 -4.31 15.21
C SER A 192 -76.31 -5.75 15.65
N ASP A 193 -75.72 -5.83 16.84
CA ASP A 193 -75.75 -6.90 17.83
C ASP A 193 -75.30 -8.32 17.44
N ALA A 194 -74.04 -8.65 17.78
CA ALA A 194 -73.74 -9.67 18.80
C ALA A 194 -72.23 -9.80 19.09
N ILE A 195 -71.78 -9.37 20.28
CA ILE A 195 -70.50 -9.82 20.84
C ILE A 195 -70.76 -11.12 21.61
N LYS A 196 -70.01 -12.19 21.29
CA LYS A 196 -69.86 -13.35 22.18
C LYS A 196 -68.41 -13.85 22.17
N SER A 197 -67.98 -14.28 23.34
CA SER A 197 -66.68 -14.88 23.63
C SER A 197 -66.52 -16.27 23.02
N ASN A 198 -65.26 -16.64 22.76
CA ASN A 198 -64.76 -18.00 22.80
C ASN A 198 -63.46 -17.98 23.63
N ASP A 199 -63.28 -18.98 24.49
CA ASP A 199 -62.12 -19.07 25.38
C ASP A 199 -60.91 -19.74 24.72
N GLU A 200 -59.73 -19.37 25.23
CA GLU A 200 -58.44 -20.08 25.23
C GLU A 200 -58.18 -21.20 24.21
N THR A 201 -57.39 -20.87 23.18
CA THR A 201 -56.29 -21.75 22.75
C THR A 201 -54.97 -20.98 22.84
N LEU A 202 -54.11 -21.37 23.79
CA LEU A 202 -52.79 -20.75 23.93
C LEU A 202 -51.91 -21.12 22.73
N VAL A 203 -51.54 -20.11 21.96
CA VAL A 203 -50.48 -20.14 20.94
C VAL A 203 -49.61 -18.93 21.21
N ASP A 204 -48.29 -19.13 21.29
CA ASP A 204 -47.32 -18.08 21.60
C ASP A 204 -47.19 -17.06 20.45
N ASN A 205 -48.12 -16.10 20.40
CA ASN A 205 -48.02 -14.91 19.54
C ASN A 205 -47.03 -13.87 20.11
N ASN A 206 -45.86 -14.33 20.59
CA ASN A 206 -44.81 -13.47 21.11
C ASN A 206 -43.95 -12.90 19.97
N SER A 207 -44.63 -12.25 19.02
CA SER A 207 -44.03 -11.76 17.77
C SER A 207 -44.81 -10.56 17.20
N ASN A 208 -44.97 -9.49 17.98
CA ASN A 208 -45.17 -8.15 17.41
C ASN A 208 -43.86 -7.56 16.82
N SER A 209 -42.91 -8.45 16.48
CA SER A 209 -41.81 -8.23 15.54
C SER A 209 -42.18 -8.71 14.12
N ASN A 210 -43.47 -8.91 13.82
CA ASN A 210 -43.98 -9.14 12.47
C ASN A 210 -43.95 -7.85 11.63
N ASN A 211 -42.75 -7.30 11.48
CA ASN A 211 -42.41 -6.32 10.46
C ASN A 211 -42.31 -7.04 9.10
N GLU A 212 -43.44 -7.59 8.62
CA GLU A 212 -43.56 -8.25 7.31
C GLU A 212 -43.54 -7.24 6.15
N ASN A 213 -42.48 -6.43 6.14
CA ASN A 213 -42.02 -5.61 5.01
C ASN A 213 -40.47 -5.49 5.03
N ASN A 214 -39.77 -6.44 5.67
CA ASN A 214 -38.31 -6.45 5.83
C ASN A 214 -37.53 -6.79 4.54
N ALA A 215 -38.14 -6.50 3.37
CA ALA A 215 -37.53 -6.57 2.05
C ALA A 215 -36.94 -5.21 1.61
N ASP A 216 -37.53 -4.09 2.06
CA ASP A 216 -37.03 -2.73 1.82
C ASP A 216 -36.15 -2.26 2.99
N ILE A 217 -35.10 -3.02 3.34
CA ILE A 217 -34.09 -2.51 4.28
C ILE A 217 -33.26 -1.44 3.56
N ILE A 218 -33.53 -0.19 3.95
CA ILE A 218 -32.80 1.08 3.74
C ILE A 218 -31.29 1.06 3.98
N LEU A 219 -30.54 0.04 3.52
CA LEU A 219 -29.11 -0.15 3.77
C LEU A 219 -28.31 1.07 3.27
N PRO A 220 -27.68 1.85 4.16
CA PRO A 220 -26.71 2.84 3.74
C PRO A 220 -25.41 2.14 3.38
N LYS A 221 -24.74 2.67 2.34
CA LYS A 221 -23.43 2.21 1.89
C LYS A 221 -22.49 3.40 1.76
N SER A 222 -21.84 3.75 2.87
CA SER A 222 -20.62 4.55 2.81
C SER A 222 -19.50 3.77 2.14
N THR A 223 -18.49 4.47 1.63
CA THR A 223 -17.24 3.88 1.17
C THR A 223 -16.05 4.40 1.99
N ALA A 224 -14.92 3.70 1.86
CA ALA A 224 -13.75 3.80 2.74
C ALA A 224 -13.29 5.24 3.05
N PRO A 225 -12.71 5.48 4.24
CA PRO A 225 -12.50 6.82 4.79
C PRO A 225 -11.63 7.79 3.99
N LYS A 226 -11.82 9.10 4.26
CA LYS A 226 -11.29 10.24 3.50
C LYS A 226 -9.77 10.41 3.62
N ARG A 227 -9.02 9.88 2.64
CA ARG A 227 -7.58 10.16 2.49
C ARG A 227 -7.30 11.64 2.25
N LEU A 228 -6.85 12.34 3.29
CA LEU A 228 -6.47 13.75 3.22
C LEU A 228 -5.06 13.92 2.63
N ASN A 229 -4.90 14.83 1.68
CA ASN A 229 -3.59 15.11 1.06
C ASN A 229 -2.63 15.80 2.05
N THR A 230 -1.36 15.40 2.02
CA THR A 230 -0.30 15.72 3.00
C THR A 230 -0.09 17.21 3.30
N ARG A 231 -0.56 18.13 2.44
CA ARG A 231 -0.46 19.59 2.64
C ARG A 231 -1.47 20.19 3.63
N MET A 232 -2.45 19.44 4.15
CA MET A 232 -3.44 19.94 5.12
C MET A 232 -3.10 19.66 6.60
N ARG A 233 -1.99 18.97 6.91
CA ARG A 233 -1.63 18.43 8.25
C ARG A 233 -1.41 19.47 9.39
N ILE A 234 -1.65 20.76 9.15
CA ILE A 234 -1.52 21.83 10.17
C ILE A 234 -2.88 22.43 10.57
N ALA A 235 -3.94 22.22 9.78
CA ALA A 235 -5.26 22.79 10.05
C ALA A 235 -6.18 21.91 10.92
N ALA A 236 -5.95 20.60 10.97
CA ALA A 236 -6.89 19.62 11.52
C ALA A 236 -6.86 19.44 13.05
N VAL A 237 -5.95 20.10 13.78
CA VAL A 237 -5.79 19.95 15.24
C VAL A 237 -6.36 21.16 16.00
N GLN A 238 -7.44 21.74 15.46
CA GLN A 238 -8.31 22.71 16.12
C GLN A 238 -9.76 22.38 15.76
N PRO A 239 -10.73 22.55 16.69
CA PRO A 239 -12.14 22.59 16.31
C PRO A 239 -12.37 23.87 15.51
N SER A 240 -12.29 23.80 14.19
CA SER A 240 -12.63 24.92 13.33
C SER A 240 -14.10 25.24 13.55
N SER A 241 -14.40 26.43 14.05
CA SER A 241 -15.77 26.96 14.14
C SER A 241 -16.26 27.36 12.74
N THR A 242 -16.35 26.39 11.84
CA THR A 242 -17.08 26.52 10.58
C THR A 242 -18.52 26.86 10.90
N GLU A 243 -19.02 27.96 10.32
CA GLU A 243 -20.43 28.32 10.45
C GLU A 243 -21.26 27.17 9.91
N ALA A 244 -22.14 26.61 10.76
CA ALA A 244 -23.01 25.50 10.40
C ALA A 244 -23.78 25.84 9.13
N LYS A 245 -23.44 25.21 8.00
CA LYS A 245 -23.98 25.58 6.69
C LYS A 245 -25.21 24.75 6.39
N ASN A 246 -26.24 25.38 5.82
CA ASN A 246 -27.27 24.59 5.15
C ASN A 246 -26.68 23.93 3.88
N VAL A 247 -26.86 22.62 3.77
CA VAL A 247 -26.35 21.79 2.67
C VAL A 247 -27.47 21.02 1.96
N ASN A 248 -28.67 21.60 1.91
CA ASN A 248 -29.81 21.05 1.16
C ASN A 248 -29.49 20.87 -0.35
N ASP A 249 -28.50 21.59 -0.88
CA ASP A 249 -27.96 21.53 -2.24
C ASP A 249 -26.96 20.38 -2.46
N LEU A 250 -26.42 19.81 -1.39
CA LEU A 250 -25.41 18.74 -1.40
C LEU A 250 -25.98 17.38 -0.94
N ILE A 251 -27.31 17.27 -0.79
CA ILE A 251 -28.00 16.00 -0.58
C ILE A 251 -28.97 15.69 -1.72
N THR A 252 -29.16 14.41 -2.01
CA THR A 252 -30.18 13.92 -2.95
C THR A 252 -30.98 12.81 -2.29
N SER A 253 -32.30 12.83 -2.47
CA SER A 253 -33.21 11.89 -1.81
C SER A 253 -34.09 11.13 -2.80
N ASN A 254 -34.32 9.85 -2.52
CA ASN A 254 -35.37 9.06 -3.17
C ASN A 254 -36.44 8.77 -2.10
N THR A 255 -37.59 9.44 -2.21
CA THR A 255 -38.53 9.66 -1.10
C THR A 255 -39.96 9.29 -1.49
N THR A 256 -40.59 8.38 -0.75
CA THR A 256 -42.02 8.04 -0.88
C THR A 256 -42.82 8.56 0.31
N LEU A 257 -44.05 9.01 0.04
CA LEU A 257 -45.00 9.52 1.02
C LEU A 257 -46.38 8.93 0.70
N THR A 258 -46.90 8.10 1.60
CA THR A 258 -48.10 7.29 1.34
C THR A 258 -49.09 7.44 2.50
N VAL A 259 -50.34 7.80 2.19
CA VAL A 259 -51.44 7.77 3.16
C VAL A 259 -51.78 6.32 3.51
N VAL A 260 -51.88 6.02 4.80
CA VAL A 260 -52.18 4.69 5.33
C VAL A 260 -53.55 4.71 6.01
N ASP A 261 -54.54 4.08 5.36
CA ASP A 261 -55.80 3.67 5.98
C ASP A 261 -55.50 2.60 7.05
N ALA A 262 -55.57 2.99 8.31
CA ALA A 262 -55.04 2.23 9.44
C ALA A 262 -56.02 1.16 9.95
N ASP A 263 -57.32 1.46 9.97
CA ASP A 263 -58.38 0.53 10.38
C ASP A 263 -59.01 -0.22 9.19
N LYS A 264 -58.68 0.18 7.95
CA LYS A 264 -59.11 -0.40 6.67
C LYS A 264 -60.58 -0.16 6.36
N ASN A 265 -61.15 0.94 6.88
CA ASN A 265 -62.56 1.29 6.65
C ASN A 265 -62.85 1.93 5.27
N ASN A 266 -61.82 2.27 4.47
CA ASN A 266 -61.88 2.94 3.16
C ASN A 266 -62.29 4.43 3.24
N LYS A 267 -62.00 5.11 4.35
CA LYS A 267 -62.12 6.57 4.51
C LYS A 267 -60.93 7.07 5.28
N ILE A 268 -60.38 8.21 4.85
CA ILE A 268 -59.24 8.82 5.54
C ILE A 268 -59.72 9.87 6.53
N VAL A 269 -59.31 9.74 7.79
CA VAL A 269 -59.64 10.62 8.91
C VAL A 269 -58.36 10.89 9.75
N PRO A 270 -57.89 12.15 9.86
CA PRO A 270 -56.66 12.50 10.60
C PRO A 270 -56.51 12.00 12.04
N ALA A 271 -57.62 11.69 12.72
CA ALA A 271 -57.60 11.14 14.09
C ALA A 271 -57.51 9.59 14.15
N GLN A 272 -57.46 8.91 13.01
CA GLN A 272 -57.35 7.45 12.86
C GLN A 272 -56.12 7.08 11.99
N ASP A 273 -55.92 7.82 10.89
CA ASP A 273 -54.98 7.49 9.83
C ASP A 273 -53.71 8.33 9.86
N TYR A 274 -52.69 7.87 9.14
CA TYR A 274 -51.37 8.49 9.14
C TYR A 274 -50.70 8.45 7.75
N LEU A 275 -49.51 9.03 7.66
CA LEU A 275 -48.65 9.09 6.49
C LEU A 275 -47.37 8.29 6.77
N SER A 276 -47.07 7.31 5.93
CA SER A 276 -45.76 6.65 5.93
C SER A 276 -44.80 7.44 5.03
N LEU A 277 -43.73 7.94 5.64
CA LEU A 277 -42.62 8.63 4.97
C LEU A 277 -41.39 7.71 4.96
N LYS A 278 -40.94 7.31 3.78
CA LYS A 278 -39.68 6.55 3.61
C LYS A 278 -38.74 7.31 2.68
N SER A 279 -37.44 7.32 2.98
CA SER A 279 -36.46 7.92 2.07
C SER A 279 -35.07 7.30 2.19
N GLN A 280 -34.43 7.11 1.02
CA GLN A 280 -32.98 6.97 0.96
C GLN A 280 -32.34 8.36 0.82
N ILE A 281 -31.48 8.65 1.78
CA ILE A 281 -30.46 9.69 1.95
C ILE A 281 -29.20 9.47 1.08
N THR A 282 -28.73 10.40 0.26
CA THR A 282 -27.35 10.39 -0.26
C THR A 282 -26.73 11.78 -0.12
N VAL A 283 -25.47 11.83 0.34
CA VAL A 283 -24.75 13.05 0.74
C VAL A 283 -23.46 13.18 -0.07
N ASP A 284 -23.18 14.38 -0.59
CA ASP A 284 -21.95 14.70 -1.31
C ASP A 284 -20.73 14.78 -0.36
N ASP A 285 -19.59 14.24 -0.76
CA ASP A 285 -18.37 14.18 0.05
C ASP A 285 -17.81 15.54 0.52
N LYS A 286 -18.26 16.64 -0.10
CA LYS A 286 -17.99 18.02 0.32
C LYS A 286 -18.53 18.35 1.72
N VAL A 287 -19.66 17.76 2.13
CA VAL A 287 -20.33 18.03 3.42
C VAL A 287 -19.44 17.68 4.60
N LYS A 288 -19.39 18.54 5.62
CA LYS A 288 -18.52 18.49 6.80
C LYS A 288 -19.33 18.31 8.10
N SER A 289 -18.65 17.96 9.19
CA SER A 289 -19.24 18.00 10.54
C SER A 289 -19.78 19.40 10.87
N GLY A 290 -20.98 19.45 11.45
CA GLY A 290 -21.67 20.71 11.77
C GLY A 290 -22.46 21.33 10.60
N ASP A 291 -22.31 20.87 9.36
CA ASP A 291 -23.26 21.17 8.29
C ASP A 291 -24.64 20.56 8.62
N TYR A 292 -25.72 21.11 8.06
CA TYR A 292 -27.07 20.59 8.29
C TYR A 292 -27.95 20.57 7.04
N PHE A 293 -28.85 19.59 6.99
CA PHE A 293 -29.97 19.58 6.05
C PHE A 293 -31.31 19.67 6.80
N THR A 294 -32.38 19.96 6.07
CA THR A 294 -33.73 20.11 6.64
C THR A 294 -34.73 19.13 6.03
N ILE A 295 -35.62 18.60 6.85
CA ILE A 295 -36.92 18.07 6.41
C ILE A 295 -37.99 19.09 6.78
N LYS A 296 -38.71 19.59 5.80
CA LYS A 296 -39.91 20.42 6.00
C LYS A 296 -41.16 19.64 5.62
N TYR A 297 -42.30 19.99 6.18
CA TYR A 297 -43.59 19.38 5.83
C TYR A 297 -44.66 20.47 5.67
N SER A 298 -45.76 20.14 4.97
CA SER A 298 -46.87 21.07 4.75
C SER A 298 -47.70 21.27 6.02
N ASP A 299 -48.43 22.38 6.08
CA ASP A 299 -49.33 22.73 7.20
C ASP A 299 -50.52 21.76 7.37
N THR A 300 -50.63 20.75 6.50
CA THR A 300 -51.54 19.60 6.58
C THR A 300 -50.91 18.38 7.25
N VAL A 301 -49.68 18.50 7.78
CA VAL A 301 -48.86 17.39 8.31
C VAL A 301 -48.26 17.79 9.66
N GLN A 302 -48.21 16.85 10.60
CA GLN A 302 -47.57 17.03 11.91
C GLN A 302 -46.75 15.78 12.31
N VAL A 303 -45.74 15.95 13.16
CA VAL A 303 -44.74 14.91 13.51
C VAL A 303 -45.07 14.07 14.76
N TYR A 304 -46.25 14.25 15.34
CA TYR A 304 -46.78 13.45 16.44
C TYR A 304 -48.30 13.28 16.29
N GLY A 305 -48.86 12.21 16.85
CA GLY A 305 -50.30 11.92 16.82
C GLY A 305 -51.03 12.51 18.04
N LEU A 306 -51.92 11.72 18.65
CA LEU A 306 -52.58 12.11 19.91
C LEU A 306 -51.61 12.26 21.10
N ASN A 307 -50.40 11.71 21.04
CA ASN A 307 -49.38 11.83 22.07
C ASN A 307 -48.24 12.77 21.61
N PRO A 308 -48.13 14.01 22.12
CA PRO A 308 -47.04 14.92 21.78
C PRO A 308 -45.64 14.38 22.10
N GLU A 309 -45.52 13.41 23.03
CA GLU A 309 -44.23 12.78 23.29
C GLU A 309 -43.73 11.86 22.16
N ASP A 310 -44.59 11.43 21.24
CA ASP A 310 -44.20 10.53 20.14
C ASP A 310 -43.23 11.18 19.14
N ILE A 311 -43.04 12.50 19.21
CA ILE A 311 -42.01 13.23 18.45
C ILE A 311 -40.59 12.66 18.65
N LYS A 312 -40.34 12.02 19.82
CA LYS A 312 -39.08 11.32 20.13
C LYS A 312 -38.79 10.11 19.23
N ASN A 313 -39.82 9.56 18.57
CA ASN A 313 -39.70 8.44 17.65
C ASN A 313 -39.02 8.86 16.33
N ILE A 314 -39.03 10.17 16.02
CA ILE A 314 -38.30 10.77 14.90
C ILE A 314 -37.00 11.37 15.46
N GLY A 315 -36.07 10.48 15.81
CA GLY A 315 -34.78 10.83 16.41
C GLY A 315 -33.62 10.93 15.41
N ASP A 316 -32.40 10.91 15.97
CA ASP A 316 -31.13 10.93 15.24
C ASP A 316 -31.05 9.85 14.16
N ILE A 317 -30.41 10.18 13.04
CA ILE A 317 -30.10 9.22 11.98
C ILE A 317 -28.79 8.51 12.36
N LYS A 318 -28.87 7.19 12.51
CA LYS A 318 -27.71 6.31 12.82
C LYS A 318 -27.43 5.35 11.68
N ASP A 319 -26.16 4.97 11.53
CA ASP A 319 -25.77 3.89 10.64
C ASP A 319 -26.11 2.52 11.28
N PRO A 320 -26.97 1.67 10.68
CA PRO A 320 -27.20 0.31 11.15
C PRO A 320 -25.95 -0.59 11.01
N ASN A 321 -24.90 -0.18 10.30
CA ASN A 321 -23.70 -0.99 10.08
C ASN A 321 -22.71 -0.98 11.24
N ASN A 322 -22.43 0.19 11.84
CA ASN A 322 -21.51 0.38 12.97
C ASN A 322 -22.16 1.02 14.21
N GLY A 323 -23.40 1.50 14.12
CA GLY A 323 -24.17 2.06 15.23
C GLY A 323 -23.97 3.56 15.49
N GLU A 324 -23.03 4.20 14.79
CA GLU A 324 -22.71 5.62 14.98
C GLU A 324 -23.84 6.55 14.50
N THR A 325 -23.94 7.73 15.11
CA THR A 325 -24.87 8.78 14.66
C THR A 325 -24.27 9.52 13.47
N ILE A 326 -24.96 9.50 12.33
CA ILE A 326 -24.61 10.24 11.10
C ILE A 326 -25.06 11.70 11.22
N ALA A 327 -26.27 11.93 11.73
CA ALA A 327 -26.83 13.26 11.93
C ALA A 327 -27.78 13.33 13.12
N THR A 328 -27.64 14.38 13.94
CA THR A 328 -28.48 14.62 15.12
C THR A 328 -29.74 15.40 14.76
N ALA A 329 -30.90 15.01 15.31
CA ALA A 329 -32.20 15.56 14.97
C ALA A 329 -32.64 16.66 15.93
N LYS A 330 -33.16 17.77 15.38
CA LYS A 330 -33.79 18.85 16.14
C LYS A 330 -35.10 19.29 15.50
N HIS A 331 -36.19 19.19 16.27
CA HIS A 331 -37.54 19.59 15.85
C HIS A 331 -37.80 21.07 16.11
N ASP A 332 -38.53 21.68 15.17
CA ASP A 332 -39.16 23.00 15.29
C ASP A 332 -40.55 22.93 14.66
N THR A 333 -41.51 22.43 15.44
CA THR A 333 -42.90 22.20 15.01
C THR A 333 -43.67 23.50 14.79
N ALA A 334 -43.21 24.63 15.30
CA ALA A 334 -43.81 25.93 15.03
C ALA A 334 -43.50 26.46 13.61
N ASN A 335 -42.48 25.89 12.95
CA ASN A 335 -42.06 26.23 11.58
C ASN A 335 -42.14 25.03 10.62
N ASN A 336 -42.88 23.97 10.99
CA ASN A 336 -43.06 22.72 10.23
C ASN A 336 -41.72 22.13 9.73
N LEU A 337 -40.75 22.04 10.64
CA LEU A 337 -39.33 21.83 10.35
C LEU A 337 -38.68 20.78 11.27
N ILE A 338 -37.85 19.93 10.69
CA ILE A 338 -36.82 19.13 11.37
C ILE A 338 -35.47 19.50 10.76
N THR A 339 -34.49 19.80 11.61
CA THR A 339 -33.10 20.05 11.23
C THR A 339 -32.25 18.85 11.61
N TYR A 340 -31.45 18.35 10.67
CA TYR A 340 -30.51 17.25 10.88
C TYR A 340 -29.08 17.77 10.71
N THR A 341 -28.31 17.79 11.80
CA THR A 341 -26.93 18.32 11.82
C THR A 341 -25.94 17.16 11.77
N PHE A 342 -25.07 17.15 10.76
CA PHE A 342 -24.10 16.08 10.54
C PHE A 342 -23.02 16.05 11.62
N THR A 343 -22.60 14.84 12.00
CA THR A 343 -21.49 14.56 12.92
C THR A 343 -20.15 14.46 12.15
N ASP A 344 -19.06 14.14 12.86
CA ASP A 344 -17.78 13.83 12.23
C ASP A 344 -17.78 12.55 11.37
N TYR A 345 -18.85 11.75 11.39
CA TYR A 345 -19.08 10.63 10.48
C TYR A 345 -18.89 11.05 9.01
N VAL A 346 -19.38 12.24 8.61
CA VAL A 346 -19.24 12.71 7.22
C VAL A 346 -17.84 13.22 6.87
N ASP A 347 -16.98 13.43 7.86
CA ASP A 347 -15.56 13.75 7.65
C ASP A 347 -14.68 12.50 7.68
N ARG A 348 -15.05 11.47 8.46
CA ARG A 348 -14.41 10.15 8.41
C ARG A 348 -14.74 9.42 7.12
N PHE A 349 -16.02 9.25 6.76
CA PHE A 349 -16.45 8.38 5.64
C PHE A 349 -16.73 9.11 4.32
N ASN A 350 -16.66 8.37 3.21
CA ASN A 350 -17.09 8.82 1.87
C ASN A 350 -18.46 8.26 1.48
N SER A 351 -19.08 8.83 0.44
CA SER A 351 -20.32 8.37 -0.20
C SER A 351 -21.47 8.13 0.79
N VAL A 352 -21.59 9.01 1.79
CA VAL A 352 -22.49 8.82 2.93
C VAL A 352 -23.94 8.68 2.47
N GLN A 353 -24.59 7.64 2.97
CA GLN A 353 -26.01 7.37 2.76
C GLN A 353 -26.73 7.27 4.10
N MET A 354 -28.04 7.51 4.08
CA MET A 354 -28.90 7.51 5.27
C MET A 354 -30.23 6.86 4.93
N GLY A 355 -30.86 6.15 5.86
CA GLY A 355 -32.22 5.64 5.68
C GLY A 355 -33.17 6.26 6.70
N ILE A 356 -34.33 6.73 6.27
CA ILE A 356 -35.43 7.10 7.17
C ILE A 356 -36.73 6.36 6.82
N ASN A 357 -37.49 6.01 7.85
CA ASN A 357 -38.77 5.32 7.78
C ASN A 357 -39.61 5.78 8.98
N TYR A 358 -40.48 6.77 8.77
CA TYR A 358 -41.23 7.44 9.83
C TYR A 358 -42.74 7.36 9.58
N SER A 359 -43.51 7.24 10.65
CA SER A 359 -44.94 7.53 10.65
C SER A 359 -45.13 8.99 11.07
N ILE A 360 -45.70 9.80 10.20
CA ILE A 360 -46.11 11.19 10.47
C ILE A 360 -47.63 11.29 10.30
N TYR A 361 -48.24 12.34 10.84
CA TYR A 361 -49.70 12.42 11.01
C TYR A 361 -50.27 13.59 10.20
N MET A 362 -51.58 13.59 9.99
CA MET A 362 -52.28 14.65 9.29
C MET A 362 -52.68 15.73 10.29
N ASP A 363 -52.32 16.99 10.03
CA ASP A 363 -52.77 18.13 10.83
C ASP A 363 -54.24 18.44 10.52
N ALA A 364 -55.05 18.59 11.57
CA ALA A 364 -56.48 18.83 11.45
C ALA A 364 -56.88 20.31 11.53
N ASP A 365 -56.03 21.22 12.02
CA ASP A 365 -56.34 22.66 12.11
C ASP A 365 -56.57 23.24 10.71
N THR A 366 -55.72 22.87 9.75
CA THR A 366 -55.82 23.29 8.35
C THR A 366 -56.81 22.50 7.50
N ILE A 367 -57.45 21.46 8.06
CA ILE A 367 -58.46 20.61 7.41
C ILE A 367 -59.80 20.66 8.19
N PRO A 368 -60.43 21.84 8.39
CA PRO A 368 -61.56 21.97 9.30
C PRO A 368 -62.86 21.26 8.85
N VAL A 369 -62.95 20.80 7.60
CA VAL A 369 -64.12 20.11 7.04
C VAL A 369 -63.70 19.02 6.06
N SER A 370 -64.59 18.05 5.82
CA SER A 370 -64.38 16.98 4.84
C SER A 370 -64.13 17.56 3.44
N LYS A 371 -63.06 17.12 2.79
CA LYS A 371 -62.51 17.73 1.57
C LYS A 371 -61.84 16.66 0.71
N ASN A 372 -62.09 16.72 -0.59
CA ASN A 372 -61.40 15.88 -1.58
C ASN A 372 -60.02 16.46 -1.92
N ASP A 373 -59.12 15.59 -2.38
CA ASP A 373 -57.82 15.94 -2.94
C ASP A 373 -56.99 16.86 -2.02
N VAL A 374 -56.99 16.59 -0.71
CA VAL A 374 -56.13 17.28 0.26
C VAL A 374 -54.69 16.85 0.02
N GLU A 375 -53.83 17.81 -0.29
CA GLU A 375 -52.40 17.57 -0.49
C GLU A 375 -51.65 17.49 0.85
N PHE A 376 -50.79 16.48 0.96
CA PHE A 376 -49.79 16.32 1.99
C PHE A 376 -48.42 16.31 1.30
N ASN A 377 -47.47 17.12 1.76
CA ASN A 377 -46.14 17.13 1.18
C ASN A 377 -45.03 17.22 2.22
N VAL A 378 -43.88 16.65 1.85
CA VAL A 378 -42.64 16.64 2.65
C VAL A 378 -41.49 17.01 1.72
N THR A 379 -40.65 17.95 2.15
CA THR A 379 -39.48 18.41 1.42
C THR A 379 -38.21 18.02 2.16
N ILE A 380 -37.44 17.10 1.60
CA ILE A 380 -36.15 16.64 2.15
C ILE A 380 -35.04 17.35 1.37
N GLY A 381 -34.25 18.17 2.06
CA GLY A 381 -33.30 19.07 1.40
C GLY A 381 -34.05 20.07 0.51
N ASN A 382 -33.87 19.93 -0.80
CA ASN A 382 -34.59 20.70 -1.82
C ASN A 382 -35.63 19.86 -2.61
N THR A 383 -35.85 18.59 -2.26
CA THR A 383 -36.72 17.65 -2.99
C THR A 383 -38.08 17.49 -2.29
N THR A 384 -39.16 17.96 -2.93
CA THR A 384 -40.54 17.81 -2.41
C THR A 384 -41.23 16.57 -2.97
N THR A 385 -41.60 15.63 -2.09
CA THR A 385 -42.54 14.53 -2.41
C THR A 385 -43.95 14.93 -1.95
N LYS A 386 -44.96 14.60 -2.77
CA LYS A 386 -46.38 14.93 -2.54
C LYS A 386 -47.25 13.68 -2.58
N THR A 387 -48.35 13.70 -1.84
CA THR A 387 -49.45 12.72 -1.94
C THR A 387 -50.78 13.41 -1.65
N THR A 388 -51.91 12.75 -1.95
CA THR A 388 -53.25 13.32 -1.81
C THR A 388 -54.27 12.32 -1.29
N ALA A 389 -55.20 12.74 -0.43
CA ALA A 389 -56.33 11.92 0.00
C ALA A 389 -57.65 12.69 0.12
N ASN A 390 -58.75 11.94 0.11
CA ASN A 390 -60.10 12.44 0.35
C ASN A 390 -60.43 12.29 1.84
N ILE A 391 -60.46 13.40 2.56
CA ILE A 391 -60.69 13.42 4.00
C ILE A 391 -62.20 13.42 4.28
N GLN A 392 -62.68 12.41 5.00
CA GLN A 392 -64.11 12.23 5.28
C GLN A 392 -64.37 12.09 6.78
N TYR A 393 -64.46 13.21 7.49
CA TYR A 393 -64.88 13.24 8.89
C TYR A 393 -66.31 12.71 9.09
N PRO A 394 -66.61 12.12 10.27
CA PRO A 394 -67.96 11.70 10.62
C PRO A 394 -68.93 12.86 10.83
N ASP A 395 -70.22 12.56 10.65
CA ASP A 395 -71.31 13.45 11.05
C ASP A 395 -71.44 13.55 12.58
N TYR A 396 -72.06 14.64 13.04
CA TYR A 396 -72.41 14.77 14.45
C TYR A 396 -73.58 13.83 14.77
N VAL A 397 -73.60 13.28 15.98
CA VAL A 397 -74.70 12.42 16.43
C VAL A 397 -75.89 13.31 16.77
N VAL A 398 -77.03 13.09 16.11
CA VAL A 398 -78.25 13.87 16.30
C VAL A 398 -79.42 12.96 16.72
N ASN A 399 -80.16 13.38 17.74
CA ASN A 399 -81.42 12.76 18.15
C ASN A 399 -82.46 13.87 18.40
N GLU A 400 -83.49 13.92 17.56
CA GLU A 400 -84.49 14.99 17.53
C GLU A 400 -83.82 16.37 17.39
N LYS A 401 -83.83 17.24 18.42
CA LYS A 401 -83.08 18.50 18.41
C LYS A 401 -81.70 18.44 19.04
N ASN A 402 -81.42 17.43 19.85
CA ASN A 402 -80.14 17.32 20.54
C ASN A 402 -79.07 16.86 19.53
N SER A 403 -77.99 17.62 19.42
CA SER A 403 -76.83 17.29 18.58
C SER A 403 -75.55 17.29 19.42
N ILE A 404 -74.63 16.37 19.15
CA ILE A 404 -73.36 16.25 19.87
C ILE A 404 -72.26 15.65 18.99
N GLY A 405 -71.01 16.04 19.26
CA GLY A 405 -69.80 15.39 18.72
C GLY A 405 -68.70 15.34 19.79
N SER A 406 -67.75 14.41 19.68
CA SER A 406 -66.57 14.39 20.55
C SER A 406 -65.38 13.67 19.92
N ALA A 407 -64.18 14.10 20.28
CA ALA A 407 -62.92 13.38 20.06
C ALA A 407 -62.00 13.51 21.28
N PHE A 408 -61.09 12.55 21.46
CA PHE A 408 -59.86 12.82 22.20
C PHE A 408 -58.93 13.62 21.30
N THR A 409 -58.32 14.66 21.84
CA THR A 409 -57.40 15.55 21.10
C THR A 409 -55.96 15.42 21.59
N GLU A 410 -55.76 14.90 22.81
CA GLU A 410 -54.43 14.69 23.38
C GLU A 410 -54.48 13.55 24.41
N THR A 411 -53.50 12.65 24.39
CA THR A 411 -53.36 11.53 25.33
C THR A 411 -51.88 11.25 25.59
N VAL A 412 -51.43 11.49 26.82
CA VAL A 412 -50.08 11.12 27.28
C VAL A 412 -50.25 10.08 28.38
N SER A 413 -50.01 8.80 28.08
CA SER A 413 -50.27 7.70 29.02
C SER A 413 -48.97 7.12 29.56
N HIS A 414 -48.79 7.21 30.88
CA HIS A 414 -47.61 6.70 31.58
C HIS A 414 -47.98 5.45 32.38
N VAL A 415 -48.34 4.39 31.65
CA VAL A 415 -48.76 3.10 32.22
C VAL A 415 -47.66 2.55 33.15
N GLY A 416 -48.05 2.01 34.30
CA GLY A 416 -47.11 1.57 35.34
C GLY A 416 -46.53 2.69 36.23
N ASN A 417 -46.56 3.96 35.81
CA ASN A 417 -46.13 5.06 36.67
C ASN A 417 -47.25 5.46 37.64
N LYS A 418 -47.01 5.23 38.94
CA LYS A 418 -47.98 5.51 40.01
C LYS A 418 -48.02 6.97 40.45
N GLU A 419 -46.92 7.71 40.34
CA GLU A 419 -46.84 9.11 40.78
C GLU A 419 -47.37 10.06 39.69
N ASN A 420 -47.12 9.73 38.43
CA ASN A 420 -47.71 10.40 37.28
C ASN A 420 -48.20 9.38 36.24
N PRO A 421 -49.48 8.93 36.31
CA PRO A 421 -50.09 8.07 35.28
C PRO A 421 -50.31 8.75 33.92
N GLY A 422 -50.04 10.06 33.82
CA GLY A 422 -50.31 10.86 32.63
C GLY A 422 -51.73 11.46 32.61
N TYR A 423 -52.15 11.95 31.44
CA TYR A 423 -53.37 12.72 31.25
C TYR A 423 -53.96 12.57 29.84
N TYR A 424 -55.21 12.98 29.68
CA TYR A 424 -55.89 13.08 28.39
C TYR A 424 -56.83 14.29 28.32
N LYS A 425 -57.13 14.70 27.08
CA LYS A 425 -58.04 15.80 26.75
C LYS A 425 -59.14 15.29 25.81
N GLN A 426 -60.39 15.60 26.12
CA GLN A 426 -61.53 15.35 25.24
C GLN A 426 -62.21 16.67 24.86
N THR A 427 -62.30 16.96 23.56
CA THR A 427 -63.11 18.06 23.03
C THR A 427 -64.50 17.54 22.69
N ILE A 428 -65.53 18.22 23.18
CA ILE A 428 -66.95 17.87 22.99
C ILE A 428 -67.67 19.09 22.40
N TYR A 429 -68.36 18.89 21.29
CA TYR A 429 -69.25 19.89 20.70
C TYR A 429 -70.68 19.65 21.16
N VAL A 430 -71.24 20.62 21.89
CA VAL A 430 -72.62 20.59 22.40
C VAL A 430 -73.48 21.45 21.50
N ASN A 431 -74.60 20.89 21.02
CA ASN A 431 -75.54 21.58 20.13
C ASN A 431 -74.92 22.17 18.83
N PRO A 432 -74.00 21.49 18.10
CA PRO A 432 -73.42 22.01 16.85
C PRO A 432 -74.44 22.23 15.71
N SER A 433 -75.71 21.82 15.88
CA SER A 433 -76.80 22.17 14.96
C SER A 433 -77.57 23.46 15.34
N GLU A 434 -77.11 24.23 16.34
CA GLU A 434 -77.70 25.51 16.80
C GLU A 434 -79.22 25.46 17.09
N ASN A 435 -79.72 24.32 17.56
CA ASN A 435 -81.13 24.19 17.92
C ASN A 435 -81.43 24.96 19.20
N SER A 436 -82.64 25.54 19.30
CA SER A 436 -83.14 26.08 20.57
C SER A 436 -83.56 24.93 21.50
N LEU A 437 -82.75 24.69 22.53
CA LEU A 437 -82.92 23.67 23.57
C LEU A 437 -83.30 24.33 24.90
N THR A 438 -84.18 23.68 25.68
CA THR A 438 -84.57 24.15 27.02
C THR A 438 -84.11 23.14 28.09
N ASN A 439 -83.59 23.65 29.21
CA ASN A 439 -83.01 22.82 30.29
C ASN A 439 -82.02 21.76 29.75
N ALA A 440 -81.13 22.20 28.86
CA ALA A 440 -80.10 21.40 28.22
C ALA A 440 -78.98 21.06 29.21
N LYS A 441 -78.58 19.78 29.29
CA LYS A 441 -77.52 19.30 30.19
C LYS A 441 -76.62 18.30 29.47
N LEU A 442 -75.31 18.54 29.56
CA LEU A 442 -74.27 17.60 29.14
C LEU A 442 -73.85 16.76 30.35
N LYS A 443 -73.92 15.43 30.26
CA LYS A 443 -73.20 14.53 31.15
C LYS A 443 -71.94 14.02 30.44
N VAL A 444 -70.78 14.22 31.04
CA VAL A 444 -69.53 13.54 30.67
C VAL A 444 -69.29 12.42 31.68
N GLN A 445 -68.91 11.22 31.22
CA GLN A 445 -68.57 10.11 32.10
C GLN A 445 -67.41 9.27 31.55
N ALA A 446 -66.41 9.00 32.37
CA ALA A 446 -65.38 7.99 32.08
C ALA A 446 -65.88 6.61 32.48
N TYR A 447 -66.95 6.14 31.83
CA TYR A 447 -67.55 4.83 32.06
C TYR A 447 -68.37 4.34 30.86
N HIS A 448 -68.19 3.07 30.49
CA HIS A 448 -69.05 2.32 29.58
C HIS A 448 -69.16 0.86 30.04
N SER A 449 -70.35 0.26 29.99
CA SER A 449 -70.61 -1.07 30.57
C SER A 449 -69.82 -2.20 29.91
N SER A 450 -69.53 -2.12 28.61
CA SER A 450 -68.68 -3.08 27.90
C SER A 450 -67.18 -2.99 28.23
N TYR A 451 -66.76 -1.93 28.94
CA TYR A 451 -65.37 -1.66 29.27
C TYR A 451 -65.22 -1.39 30.78
N PRO A 452 -65.39 -2.41 31.63
CA PRO A 452 -65.31 -2.25 33.10
C PRO A 452 -63.93 -1.82 33.58
N ASN A 453 -62.86 -2.24 32.89
CA ASN A 453 -61.46 -1.94 33.22
C ASN A 453 -61.02 -0.61 32.58
N ASN A 454 -61.78 0.46 32.78
CA ASN A 454 -61.54 1.78 32.18
C ASN A 454 -60.50 2.60 32.97
N ILE A 455 -59.48 3.13 32.30
CA ILE A 455 -58.47 4.02 32.91
C ILE A 455 -58.85 5.50 32.96
N GLY A 456 -59.97 5.90 32.37
CA GLY A 456 -60.42 7.29 32.45
C GLY A 456 -60.88 7.69 33.86
N GLN A 457 -60.63 8.93 34.27
CA GLN A 457 -61.04 9.48 35.56
C GLN A 457 -61.74 10.83 35.37
N ILE A 458 -62.90 11.02 36.00
CA ILE A 458 -63.61 12.31 36.04
C ILE A 458 -64.05 12.59 37.47
N ASN A 459 -63.39 13.53 38.13
CA ASN A 459 -63.77 14.08 39.43
C ASN A 459 -63.14 15.45 39.66
N LYS A 460 -63.62 16.17 40.67
CA LYS A 460 -63.24 17.55 40.96
C LYS A 460 -61.74 17.76 41.21
N ASP A 461 -61.02 16.72 41.64
CA ASP A 461 -59.63 16.84 42.10
C ASP A 461 -58.61 16.66 40.97
N VAL A 462 -59.01 16.12 39.81
CA VAL A 462 -58.14 15.92 38.63
C VAL A 462 -58.67 16.49 37.32
N THR A 463 -59.94 16.88 37.26
CA THR A 463 -60.60 17.31 36.01
C THR A 463 -60.75 18.83 35.95
N ASP A 464 -60.10 19.45 34.97
CA ASP A 464 -60.34 20.81 34.51
C ASP A 464 -61.32 20.80 33.33
N ILE A 465 -62.25 21.75 33.30
CA ILE A 465 -63.27 21.86 32.24
C ILE A 465 -63.35 23.31 31.77
N LYS A 466 -63.03 23.54 30.50
CA LYS A 466 -63.25 24.83 29.83
C LYS A 466 -64.46 24.77 28.91
N ILE A 467 -65.22 25.85 28.86
CA ILE A 467 -66.46 25.96 28.09
C ILE A 467 -66.40 27.26 27.29
N TYR A 468 -66.46 27.12 25.96
CA TYR A 468 -66.49 28.24 25.03
C TYR A 468 -67.86 28.29 24.35
N GLN A 469 -68.48 29.47 24.30
CA GLN A 469 -69.66 29.73 23.47
C GLN A 469 -69.22 30.01 22.04
N VAL A 470 -69.86 29.33 21.10
CA VAL A 470 -69.54 29.40 19.66
C VAL A 470 -70.34 30.55 19.01
N PRO A 471 -69.71 31.43 18.22
CA PRO A 471 -70.43 32.47 17.47
C PRO A 471 -71.45 31.86 16.50
N LYS A 472 -72.61 32.50 16.34
CA LYS A 472 -73.69 31.95 15.52
C LYS A 472 -73.29 31.84 14.04
N GLY A 473 -73.41 30.66 13.46
CA GLY A 473 -73.00 30.33 12.09
C GLY A 473 -71.51 30.01 11.92
N TYR A 474 -70.74 29.90 13.01
CA TYR A 474 -69.33 29.51 12.98
C TYR A 474 -69.18 28.04 12.55
N THR A 475 -68.23 27.75 11.66
CA THR A 475 -67.94 26.38 11.21
C THR A 475 -66.96 25.72 12.17
N LEU A 476 -67.47 24.85 13.05
CA LEU A 476 -66.64 24.05 13.94
C LEU A 476 -65.78 23.06 13.18
N ASN A 477 -64.47 23.06 13.46
CA ASN A 477 -63.50 22.14 12.87
C ASN A 477 -63.89 20.67 13.18
N LYS A 478 -64.04 19.86 12.14
CA LYS A 478 -64.49 18.47 12.21
C LYS A 478 -63.44 17.49 12.75
N GLY A 479 -62.17 17.84 12.75
CA GLY A 479 -61.09 17.11 13.43
C GLY A 479 -60.96 17.41 14.93
N TYR A 480 -61.75 18.35 15.45
CA TYR A 480 -61.78 18.77 16.86
C TYR A 480 -60.52 19.50 17.37
N ASP A 481 -59.60 19.90 16.49
CA ASP A 481 -58.69 21.01 16.82
C ASP A 481 -59.49 22.33 16.78
N VAL A 482 -59.28 23.21 17.75
CA VAL A 482 -60.15 24.36 17.98
C VAL A 482 -59.31 25.61 18.24
N ASN A 483 -59.35 26.55 17.28
CA ASN A 483 -58.87 27.90 17.49
C ASN A 483 -59.72 28.66 18.52
N THR A 484 -59.46 28.39 19.81
CA THR A 484 -60.16 28.99 20.96
C THR A 484 -60.10 30.52 21.01
N LYS A 485 -59.21 31.16 20.23
CA LYS A 485 -59.10 32.62 20.10
C LYS A 485 -60.29 33.23 19.35
N GLU A 486 -61.01 32.45 18.54
CA GLU A 486 -62.21 32.88 17.81
C GLU A 486 -63.52 32.60 18.56
N LEU A 487 -63.45 31.95 19.72
CA LEU A 487 -64.60 31.59 20.55
C LEU A 487 -64.65 32.42 21.84
N THR A 488 -65.83 32.55 22.45
CA THR A 488 -65.97 33.28 23.73
C THR A 488 -65.79 32.31 24.90
N ASP A 489 -64.74 32.46 25.70
CA ASP A 489 -64.60 31.71 26.96
C ASP A 489 -65.70 32.14 27.95
N VAL A 490 -66.60 31.20 28.27
CA VAL A 490 -67.70 31.38 29.21
C VAL A 490 -67.53 30.52 30.48
N THR A 491 -66.39 29.85 30.66
CA THR A 491 -66.12 28.86 31.73
C THR A 491 -66.55 29.37 33.11
N ASN A 492 -66.18 30.60 33.46
CA ASN A 492 -66.51 31.24 34.74
C ASN A 492 -68.02 31.37 35.00
N GLN A 493 -68.86 31.45 33.96
CA GLN A 493 -70.33 31.52 34.06
C GLN A 493 -70.97 30.16 34.39
N TYR A 494 -70.22 29.07 34.23
CA TYR A 494 -70.67 27.69 34.36
C TYR A 494 -70.03 26.93 35.53
N LEU A 495 -69.01 27.48 36.21
CA LEU A 495 -68.35 26.83 37.36
C LEU A 495 -69.33 26.35 38.46
N GLN A 496 -70.38 27.14 38.76
CA GLN A 496 -71.41 26.77 39.73
C GLN A 496 -72.52 25.85 39.16
N LYS A 497 -72.44 25.52 37.86
CA LYS A 497 -73.38 24.65 37.12
C LYS A 497 -72.73 23.31 36.73
N ILE A 498 -71.49 23.05 37.15
CA ILE A 498 -70.79 21.77 36.99
C ILE A 498 -70.97 20.98 38.29
N THR A 499 -71.73 19.89 38.21
CA THR A 499 -71.94 18.94 39.31
C THR A 499 -71.20 17.65 39.02
N TYR A 500 -70.12 17.38 39.76
CA TYR A 500 -69.48 16.07 39.78
C TYR A 500 -70.36 15.07 40.54
N GLY A 501 -70.38 13.82 40.09
CA GLY A 501 -71.18 12.75 40.68
C GLY A 501 -70.50 11.38 40.53
N ASP A 502 -71.18 10.35 41.04
CA ASP A 502 -70.65 8.99 41.12
C ASP A 502 -70.27 8.39 39.74
N ASN A 503 -69.50 7.30 39.79
CA ASN A 503 -69.06 6.52 38.62
C ASN A 503 -68.31 7.36 37.57
N ASN A 504 -67.32 8.13 38.03
CA ASN A 504 -66.48 9.03 37.22
C ASN A 504 -67.32 9.91 36.27
N SER A 505 -68.15 10.80 36.80
CA SER A 505 -68.98 11.65 35.94
C SER A 505 -69.14 13.10 36.41
N ALA A 506 -69.41 13.98 35.44
CA ALA A 506 -69.70 15.40 35.63
C ALA A 506 -70.91 15.79 34.78
N VAL A 507 -71.82 16.59 35.34
CA VAL A 507 -72.98 17.15 34.65
C VAL A 507 -72.84 18.67 34.58
N ILE A 508 -72.93 19.22 33.37
CA ILE A 508 -72.88 20.66 33.08
C ILE A 508 -74.28 21.12 32.69
N ASP A 509 -74.87 22.02 33.47
CA ASP A 509 -76.19 22.59 33.19
C ASP A 509 -76.08 23.82 32.28
N PHE A 510 -76.51 23.66 31.02
CA PHE A 510 -76.55 24.74 30.04
C PHE A 510 -77.80 25.63 30.17
N GLY A 511 -78.84 25.19 30.90
CA GLY A 511 -80.10 25.92 31.01
C GLY A 511 -80.82 26.00 29.66
N ASN A 512 -81.23 27.19 29.23
CA ASN A 512 -81.73 27.38 27.87
C ASN A 512 -80.56 27.72 26.95
N ALA A 513 -80.40 26.96 25.87
CA ALA A 513 -79.26 27.06 24.95
C ALA A 513 -79.78 27.16 23.49
N ASP A 514 -79.37 28.21 22.79
CA ASP A 514 -79.66 28.49 21.38
C ASP A 514 -78.40 28.52 20.50
N SER A 515 -77.23 28.48 21.14
CA SER A 515 -75.89 28.50 20.57
C SER A 515 -75.28 27.09 20.60
N ALA A 516 -74.25 26.87 19.79
CA ALA A 516 -73.32 25.76 20.00
C ALA A 516 -72.29 26.12 21.10
N TYR A 517 -71.70 25.09 21.73
CA TYR A 517 -70.64 25.24 22.73
C TYR A 517 -69.53 24.22 22.51
N VAL A 518 -68.29 24.61 22.74
CA VAL A 518 -67.15 23.69 22.85
C VAL A 518 -66.84 23.47 24.32
N VAL A 519 -66.84 22.22 24.76
CA VAL A 519 -66.43 21.80 26.10
C VAL A 519 -65.13 21.01 25.98
N MET A 520 -64.06 21.53 26.57
CA MET A 520 -62.77 20.85 26.66
C MET A 520 -62.63 20.25 28.06
N VAL A 521 -62.47 18.94 28.15
CA VAL A 521 -62.35 18.18 29.40
C VAL A 521 -60.91 17.68 29.52
N ASN A 522 -60.12 18.33 30.36
CA ASN A 522 -58.72 17.99 30.63
C ASN A 522 -58.66 17.19 31.93
N THR A 523 -58.13 15.97 31.93
CA THR A 523 -58.16 15.11 33.14
C THR A 523 -57.01 14.12 33.18
N LYS A 524 -56.75 13.53 34.35
CA LYS A 524 -55.69 12.53 34.55
C LYS A 524 -56.17 11.11 34.28
N PHE A 525 -55.24 10.23 33.91
CA PHE A 525 -55.48 8.79 33.92
C PHE A 525 -55.54 8.24 35.36
N GLN A 526 -56.33 7.19 35.56
CA GLN A 526 -56.17 6.30 36.71
C GLN A 526 -54.87 5.51 36.55
N TYR A 527 -54.14 5.30 37.66
CA TYR A 527 -53.02 4.36 37.67
C TYR A 527 -53.49 2.95 37.29
N THR A 528 -52.75 2.30 36.38
CA THR A 528 -52.93 0.88 36.06
C THR A 528 -51.60 0.20 35.75
N ASN A 529 -51.59 -1.11 35.94
CA ASN A 529 -50.55 -2.03 35.49
C ASN A 529 -51.06 -3.05 34.45
N SER A 530 -52.29 -2.89 33.93
CA SER A 530 -52.82 -3.71 32.82
C SER A 530 -51.86 -3.66 31.62
N GLU A 531 -51.73 -4.76 30.88
CA GLU A 531 -50.87 -4.81 29.68
C GLU A 531 -51.52 -4.15 28.45
N SER A 532 -52.85 -4.16 28.42
CA SER A 532 -53.70 -3.51 27.42
C SER A 532 -54.70 -2.53 28.06
N PRO A 533 -54.26 -1.39 28.62
CA PRO A 533 -55.15 -0.39 29.19
C PRO A 533 -56.16 0.14 28.16
N THR A 534 -57.42 0.34 28.57
CA THR A 534 -58.45 0.92 27.70
C THR A 534 -59.05 2.17 28.34
N LEU A 535 -59.00 3.29 27.63
CA LEU A 535 -59.74 4.51 27.95
C LEU A 535 -61.08 4.51 27.22
N VAL A 536 -62.16 4.84 27.93
CA VAL A 536 -63.46 5.19 27.32
C VAL A 536 -64.05 6.41 28.03
N GLN A 537 -64.48 7.42 27.26
CA GLN A 537 -65.21 8.56 27.80
C GLN A 537 -66.41 8.93 26.93
N MET A 538 -67.59 8.86 27.54
CA MET A 538 -68.88 9.11 26.92
C MET A 538 -69.37 10.52 27.24
N ALA A 539 -70.05 11.14 26.28
CA ALA A 539 -70.68 12.44 26.39
C ALA A 539 -72.16 12.32 25.98
N THR A 540 -73.09 12.72 26.87
CA THR A 540 -74.53 12.62 26.66
C THR A 540 -75.21 13.97 26.82
N LEU A 541 -75.83 14.48 25.76
CA LEU A 541 -76.67 15.69 25.81
C LEU A 541 -78.14 15.28 26.00
N SER A 542 -78.82 15.96 26.92
CA SER A 542 -80.25 15.86 27.18
C SER A 542 -80.88 17.24 27.23
N SER A 543 -82.18 17.36 26.91
CA SER A 543 -82.95 18.61 27.03
C SER A 543 -84.44 18.31 27.19
N THR A 544 -85.21 19.26 27.72
CA THR A 544 -86.64 19.07 27.95
C THR A 544 -87.39 18.91 26.62
N GLY A 545 -88.16 17.81 26.52
CA GLY A 545 -89.00 17.52 25.34
C GLY A 545 -88.28 16.87 24.16
N ASN A 546 -86.99 16.54 24.28
CA ASN A 546 -86.23 15.80 23.25
C ASN A 546 -85.54 14.58 23.87
N LYS A 547 -85.44 13.47 23.14
CA LYS A 547 -84.65 12.30 23.54
C LYS A 547 -83.18 12.66 23.71
N SER A 548 -82.52 12.06 24.69
CA SER A 548 -81.07 12.22 24.88
C SER A 548 -80.28 11.68 23.68
N VAL A 549 -79.13 12.29 23.39
CA VAL A 549 -78.16 11.82 22.41
C VAL A 549 -76.83 11.56 23.12
N SER A 550 -76.15 10.48 22.74
CA SER A 550 -74.85 10.10 23.31
C SER A 550 -73.83 9.89 22.20
N THR A 551 -72.61 10.34 22.45
CA THR A 551 -71.40 10.02 21.71
C THR A 551 -70.32 9.59 22.70
N GLY A 552 -69.17 9.16 22.23
CA GLY A 552 -68.02 8.86 23.08
C GLY A 552 -66.84 8.38 22.27
N ASN A 553 -65.69 8.35 22.93
CA ASN A 553 -64.43 7.94 22.31
C ASN A 553 -63.80 6.84 23.17
N ALA A 554 -63.11 5.90 22.51
CA ALA A 554 -62.40 4.81 23.13
C ALA A 554 -61.00 4.69 22.51
N LEU A 555 -59.99 4.39 23.34
CA LEU A 555 -58.61 4.15 22.92
C LEU A 555 -58.01 3.00 23.72
N GLY A 556 -57.34 2.08 23.02
CA GLY A 556 -56.44 1.11 23.64
C GLY A 556 -55.03 1.66 23.72
N PHE A 557 -54.30 1.32 24.78
CA PHE A 557 -52.88 1.60 24.95
C PHE A 557 -52.13 0.27 25.14
N THR A 558 -50.81 0.30 24.92
CA THR A 558 -49.90 -0.82 25.21
C THR A 558 -49.04 -0.45 26.41
N ASN A 559 -48.90 -1.35 27.37
CA ASN A 559 -48.07 -1.12 28.54
C ASN A 559 -46.59 -1.44 28.24
N ASN A 560 -45.87 -0.44 27.74
CA ASN A 560 -44.44 -0.53 27.43
C ASN A 560 -43.54 -0.70 28.69
N GLN A 561 -44.11 -0.95 29.87
CA GLN A 561 -43.40 -1.26 31.13
C GLN A 561 -43.70 -2.67 31.66
N SER A 562 -44.66 -3.42 31.08
CA SER A 562 -45.00 -4.78 31.52
C SER A 562 -44.65 -5.83 30.47
N GLY A 563 -43.81 -6.78 30.86
CA GLY A 563 -43.73 -8.13 30.25
C GLY A 563 -43.00 -8.30 28.91
N GLY A 564 -43.09 -7.35 27.97
CA GLY A 564 -42.82 -7.63 26.56
C GLY A 564 -41.36 -7.54 26.06
N ALA A 565 -40.63 -6.48 26.41
CA ALA A 565 -39.42 -6.08 25.66
C ALA A 565 -38.11 -6.80 26.06
N GLY A 566 -38.13 -7.61 27.12
CA GLY A 566 -36.91 -8.09 27.79
C GLY A 566 -36.27 -7.00 28.67
N GLN A 567 -35.02 -7.26 29.09
CA GLN A 567 -34.16 -6.22 29.69
C GLN A 567 -33.67 -5.30 28.56
N GLU A 568 -33.40 -4.02 28.85
CA GLU A 568 -32.72 -3.16 27.86
C GLU A 568 -31.39 -3.79 27.42
N VAL A 569 -31.23 -3.87 26.10
CA VAL A 569 -30.04 -4.39 25.44
C VAL A 569 -29.51 -3.37 24.45
N TYR A 570 -28.19 -3.37 24.34
CA TYR A 570 -27.39 -2.42 23.61
C TYR A 570 -26.45 -3.18 22.67
N LYS A 571 -25.55 -2.46 22.03
CA LYS A 571 -24.56 -2.98 21.08
C LYS A 571 -23.15 -2.67 21.53
N ILE A 572 -22.20 -3.49 21.08
CA ILE A 572 -20.79 -3.12 21.06
C ILE A 572 -20.17 -3.36 19.69
N GLY A 573 -19.05 -2.70 19.43
CA GLY A 573 -18.27 -2.85 18.21
C GLY A 573 -17.68 -1.52 17.77
N ASN A 574 -17.89 -1.22 16.49
CA ASN A 574 -17.29 -0.16 15.68
C ASN A 574 -16.24 -0.67 14.70
N TYR A 575 -14.93 -0.58 14.97
CA TYR A 575 -13.94 -0.52 13.89
C TYR A 575 -12.68 -1.38 14.06
N VAL A 576 -12.15 -1.86 12.93
CA VAL A 576 -10.80 -2.44 12.82
C VAL A 576 -10.10 -1.80 11.64
N TRP A 577 -8.87 -1.28 11.79
CA TRP A 577 -8.23 -0.43 10.79
C TRP A 577 -6.73 -0.69 10.54
N GLU A 578 -6.29 -0.31 9.34
CA GLU A 578 -4.90 -0.22 8.86
C GLU A 578 -4.28 1.07 9.42
N ASP A 579 -3.80 0.99 10.66
CA ASP A 579 -2.95 2.01 11.28
C ASP A 579 -1.68 2.14 10.43
N THR A 580 -1.64 3.18 9.61
CA THR A 580 -0.62 3.38 8.58
C THR A 580 0.60 4.10 9.17
N ASN A 581 0.41 4.78 10.30
CA ASN A 581 1.41 5.65 10.93
C ASN A 581 2.07 5.00 12.17
N LYS A 582 1.42 3.98 12.74
CA LYS A 582 1.78 3.16 13.92
C LYS A 582 1.70 3.88 15.27
N ASN A 583 0.85 4.90 15.41
CA ASN A 583 0.68 5.65 16.66
C ASN A 583 -0.39 5.10 17.61
N GLY A 584 -1.21 4.12 17.18
CA GLY A 584 -2.26 3.52 17.99
C GLY A 584 -3.55 4.32 18.15
N VAL A 585 -3.74 5.34 17.31
CA VAL A 585 -4.90 6.26 17.32
C VAL A 585 -5.52 6.31 15.92
N GLN A 586 -6.85 6.18 15.84
CA GLN A 586 -7.59 6.23 14.56
C GLN A 586 -7.47 7.62 13.90
N GLU A 587 -6.72 7.74 12.79
CA GLU A 587 -6.56 9.02 12.05
C GLU A 587 -7.41 9.12 10.77
N LEU A 588 -7.74 10.36 10.37
CA LEU A 588 -8.51 10.67 9.16
C LEU A 588 -7.81 10.20 7.87
N GLY A 589 -8.34 9.13 7.28
CA GLY A 589 -7.88 8.56 6.02
C GLY A 589 -7.11 7.24 6.13
N GLU A 590 -6.93 6.74 7.35
CA GLU A 590 -6.56 5.35 7.62
C GLU A 590 -7.76 4.43 7.32
N LYS A 591 -7.51 3.26 6.72
CA LYS A 591 -8.60 2.43 6.15
C LYS A 591 -9.05 1.35 7.11
N GLY A 592 -10.34 1.07 7.16
CA GLY A 592 -10.84 -0.14 7.80
C GLY A 592 -10.35 -1.44 7.13
N VAL A 593 -10.32 -2.53 7.90
CA VAL A 593 -9.84 -3.86 7.46
C VAL A 593 -10.92 -4.93 7.69
N GLY A 594 -11.41 -5.49 6.58
CA GLY A 594 -12.38 -6.59 6.58
C GLY A 594 -11.79 -7.98 6.85
N ASN A 595 -12.68 -8.93 7.14
CA ASN A 595 -12.41 -10.35 7.40
C ASN A 595 -11.67 -10.67 8.73
N VAL A 596 -11.58 -9.72 9.65
CA VAL A 596 -11.15 -9.96 11.04
C VAL A 596 -12.34 -10.52 11.82
N THR A 597 -12.13 -11.61 12.55
CA THR A 597 -13.16 -12.22 13.40
C THR A 597 -13.15 -11.55 14.76
N VAL A 598 -14.31 -11.10 15.23
CA VAL A 598 -14.47 -10.54 16.58
C VAL A 598 -15.42 -11.42 17.39
N THR A 599 -14.95 -12.00 18.47
CA THR A 599 -15.72 -12.85 19.38
C THR A 599 -15.88 -12.13 20.72
N VAL A 600 -17.06 -12.22 21.33
CA VAL A 600 -17.38 -11.52 22.58
C VAL A 600 -17.81 -12.51 23.64
N PHE A 601 -17.26 -12.35 24.85
CA PHE A 601 -17.58 -13.14 26.04
C PHE A 601 -18.11 -12.24 27.15
N ASP A 602 -19.09 -12.71 27.92
CA ASP A 602 -19.38 -12.12 29.23
C ASP A 602 -18.14 -12.31 30.13
N ASN A 603 -17.66 -11.23 30.74
CA ASN A 603 -16.39 -11.22 31.46
C ASN A 603 -16.45 -11.97 32.82
N ASN A 604 -17.64 -12.19 33.37
CA ASN A 604 -17.85 -12.83 34.67
C ASN A 604 -18.06 -14.35 34.55
N THR A 605 -18.80 -14.79 33.53
CA THR A 605 -19.11 -16.20 33.27
C THR A 605 -18.16 -16.85 32.27
N ASN A 606 -17.42 -16.04 31.50
CA ASN A 606 -16.61 -16.45 30.35
C ASN A 606 -17.40 -17.18 29.25
N THR A 607 -18.72 -16.97 29.15
CA THR A 607 -19.54 -17.53 28.06
C THR A 607 -19.52 -16.61 26.84
N LYS A 608 -19.32 -17.17 25.65
CA LYS A 608 -19.48 -16.45 24.38
C LYS A 608 -20.92 -15.95 24.23
N VAL A 609 -21.08 -14.63 24.10
CA VAL A 609 -22.38 -13.93 23.93
C VAL A 609 -22.62 -13.43 22.51
N GLY A 610 -21.56 -13.27 21.71
CA GLY A 610 -21.68 -12.80 20.33
C GLY A 610 -20.43 -13.09 19.48
N GLU A 611 -20.59 -12.94 18.17
CA GLU A 611 -19.50 -12.99 17.19
C GLU A 611 -19.88 -12.25 15.91
N ALA A 612 -18.90 -11.59 15.29
CA ALA A 612 -19.01 -10.94 14.00
C ALA A 612 -17.73 -11.12 13.20
N VAL A 613 -17.79 -10.76 11.91
CA VAL A 613 -16.62 -10.60 11.04
C VAL A 613 -16.67 -9.20 10.48
N THR A 614 -15.54 -8.48 10.46
CA THR A 614 -15.49 -7.10 9.96
C THR A 614 -15.78 -7.03 8.47
N LYS A 615 -16.56 -6.03 8.06
CA LYS A 615 -16.88 -5.74 6.66
C LYS A 615 -15.68 -5.11 5.94
N GLU A 616 -15.74 -5.00 4.61
CA GLU A 616 -14.66 -4.40 3.79
C GLU A 616 -14.27 -2.98 4.22
N ASP A 617 -15.18 -2.25 4.86
CA ASP A 617 -14.98 -0.90 5.39
C ASP A 617 -14.38 -0.87 6.81
N GLY A 618 -14.08 -2.02 7.41
CA GLY A 618 -13.59 -2.21 8.78
C GLY A 618 -14.68 -2.37 9.85
N SER A 619 -15.95 -2.14 9.52
CA SER A 619 -17.02 -2.06 10.51
C SER A 619 -17.51 -3.41 11.04
N TYR A 620 -17.89 -3.46 12.32
CA TYR A 620 -18.61 -4.58 12.92
C TYR A 620 -19.53 -4.14 14.07
N LEU A 621 -20.52 -4.99 14.35
CA LEU A 621 -21.44 -4.83 15.49
C LEU A 621 -21.79 -6.18 16.12
N ILE A 622 -21.97 -6.16 17.43
CA ILE A 622 -22.45 -7.27 18.26
C ILE A 622 -23.69 -6.74 19.02
N PRO A 623 -24.91 -7.09 18.58
CA PRO A 623 -26.16 -6.59 19.17
C PRO A 623 -26.64 -7.43 20.36
N ASN A 624 -27.70 -6.96 21.01
CA ASN A 624 -28.49 -7.67 22.03
C ASN A 624 -27.72 -7.98 23.34
N LEU A 625 -26.79 -7.11 23.73
CA LEU A 625 -26.03 -7.24 24.98
C LEU A 625 -26.67 -6.40 26.10
N PRO A 626 -27.04 -6.98 27.26
CA PRO A 626 -27.51 -6.20 28.41
C PRO A 626 -26.38 -5.38 29.06
N ASN A 627 -26.69 -4.62 30.11
CA ASN A 627 -25.67 -3.94 30.92
C ASN A 627 -24.74 -4.97 31.60
N GLY A 628 -23.42 -4.79 31.45
CA GLY A 628 -22.41 -5.73 31.93
C GLY A 628 -21.00 -5.44 31.41
N ASP A 629 -20.02 -6.19 31.91
CA ASP A 629 -18.64 -6.17 31.41
C ASP A 629 -18.43 -7.30 30.40
N TYR A 630 -17.91 -6.94 29.22
CA TYR A 630 -17.69 -7.85 28.11
C TYR A 630 -16.21 -7.89 27.73
N ARG A 631 -15.65 -9.09 27.60
CA ARG A 631 -14.34 -9.30 27.01
C ARG A 631 -14.49 -9.46 25.51
N VAL A 632 -13.87 -8.55 24.76
CA VAL A 632 -13.78 -8.61 23.30
C VAL A 632 -12.48 -9.33 22.95
N GLU A 633 -12.51 -10.19 21.94
CA GLU A 633 -11.36 -10.90 21.40
C GLU A 633 -11.35 -10.78 19.87
N PHE A 634 -10.25 -10.23 19.33
CA PHE A 634 -10.00 -10.15 17.90
C PHE A 634 -9.11 -11.30 17.44
N SER A 635 -9.44 -11.90 16.29
CA SER A 635 -8.73 -13.05 15.73
C SER A 635 -8.82 -13.07 14.20
N ASN A 636 -8.13 -14.02 13.55
CA ASN A 636 -8.08 -14.13 12.09
C ASN A 636 -7.57 -12.85 11.39
N LEU A 637 -6.51 -12.22 11.92
CA LEU A 637 -5.88 -11.07 11.26
C LEU A 637 -5.36 -11.44 9.85
N PRO A 638 -5.42 -10.53 8.86
CA PRO A 638 -4.86 -10.80 7.54
C PRO A 638 -3.35 -11.08 7.60
N LYS A 639 -2.89 -12.01 6.75
CA LYS A 639 -1.50 -12.51 6.79
C LYS A 639 -0.48 -11.38 6.64
N GLY A 640 0.40 -11.23 7.63
CA GLY A 640 1.48 -10.25 7.64
C GLY A 640 1.11 -8.89 8.24
N TYR A 641 -0.05 -8.76 8.89
CA TYR A 641 -0.32 -7.64 9.79
C TYR A 641 0.14 -7.94 11.22
N GLU A 642 0.58 -6.90 11.91
CA GLU A 642 0.86 -6.87 13.34
C GLU A 642 -0.12 -5.92 14.04
N VAL A 643 -0.19 -6.00 15.37
CA VAL A 643 -1.11 -5.19 16.18
C VAL A 643 -0.40 -3.89 16.57
N THR A 644 -1.09 -2.76 16.42
CA THR A 644 -0.54 -1.44 16.76
C THR A 644 -0.44 -1.25 18.30
N PRO A 645 0.39 -0.33 18.83
CA PRO A 645 0.45 -0.06 20.26
C PRO A 645 -0.94 0.28 20.82
N SER A 646 -1.38 -0.47 21.83
CA SER A 646 -2.73 -0.32 22.39
C SER A 646 -2.83 0.87 23.36
N LYS A 647 -4.03 1.43 23.51
CA LYS A 647 -4.36 2.51 24.47
C LYS A 647 -3.44 3.73 24.37
N GLN A 648 -3.39 4.32 23.17
CA GLN A 648 -2.61 5.52 22.88
C GLN A 648 -3.49 6.77 22.81
N GLY A 649 -2.88 7.95 22.99
CA GLY A 649 -3.62 9.21 23.08
C GLY A 649 -4.36 9.40 24.41
N ASN A 650 -5.47 10.14 24.38
CA ASN A 650 -6.30 10.48 25.56
C ASN A 650 -7.81 10.22 25.33
N ASN A 651 -8.19 9.52 24.26
CA ASN A 651 -9.58 9.19 23.96
C ASN A 651 -9.72 7.70 23.66
N GLU A 652 -10.38 6.95 24.54
CA GLU A 652 -10.60 5.51 24.36
C GLU A 652 -11.54 5.22 23.17
N GLU A 653 -12.37 6.18 22.74
CA GLU A 653 -13.22 6.10 21.53
C GLU A 653 -12.43 6.25 20.21
N LEU A 654 -11.09 6.40 20.27
CA LEU A 654 -10.20 6.47 19.10
C LEU A 654 -8.90 5.64 19.31
N ASP A 655 -8.79 4.84 20.38
CA ASP A 655 -7.62 4.00 20.65
C ASP A 655 -7.74 2.59 20.06
N SER A 656 -6.61 1.91 19.86
CA SER A 656 -6.62 0.46 19.66
C SER A 656 -6.65 -0.23 21.02
N ASN A 657 -7.68 -1.01 21.33
CA ASN A 657 -7.71 -1.72 22.61
C ASN A 657 -6.77 -2.94 22.64
N GLY A 658 -6.30 -3.40 21.48
CA GLY A 658 -5.51 -4.62 21.30
C GLY A 658 -6.35 -5.90 21.14
N LEU A 659 -5.70 -7.04 20.93
CA LEU A 659 -6.38 -8.31 20.57
C LEU A 659 -7.35 -8.84 21.62
N SER A 660 -7.23 -8.43 22.89
CA SER A 660 -8.26 -8.71 23.88
C SER A 660 -8.35 -7.58 24.90
N SER A 661 -9.56 -7.08 25.09
CA SER A 661 -9.90 -5.97 25.99
C SER A 661 -11.17 -6.30 26.78
N VAL A 662 -11.41 -5.58 27.87
CA VAL A 662 -12.70 -5.61 28.57
C VAL A 662 -13.33 -4.22 28.46
N ILE A 663 -14.58 -4.18 28.04
CA ILE A 663 -15.39 -2.97 27.93
C ILE A 663 -16.70 -3.12 28.70
N THR A 664 -17.23 -2.00 29.21
CA THR A 664 -18.47 -1.97 29.99
C THR A 664 -19.62 -1.39 29.17
N VAL A 665 -20.75 -2.10 29.14
CA VAL A 665 -22.04 -1.61 28.62
C VAL A 665 -22.87 -1.13 29.80
N ASN A 666 -23.30 0.14 29.78
CA ASN A 666 -24.05 0.76 30.88
C ASN A 666 -24.98 1.88 30.37
N GLY A 667 -26.23 1.55 30.06
CA GLY A 667 -27.28 2.49 29.66
C GLY A 667 -27.16 3.06 28.24
N LYS A 668 -26.16 2.62 27.47
CA LYS A 668 -25.93 3.00 26.07
C LYS A 668 -25.10 1.94 25.33
N ASP A 669 -25.15 1.99 24.00
CA ASP A 669 -24.19 1.31 23.13
C ASP A 669 -22.74 1.73 23.49
N ASN A 670 -21.79 0.78 23.43
CA ASN A 670 -20.37 1.06 23.61
C ASN A 670 -19.60 0.76 22.31
N LEU A 671 -19.24 1.82 21.59
CA LEU A 671 -18.63 1.80 20.27
C LEU A 671 -17.15 2.21 20.29
N SER A 672 -16.46 1.92 21.41
CA SER A 672 -15.00 2.10 21.60
C SER A 672 -14.24 0.76 21.60
N ALA A 673 -14.77 -0.24 20.88
CA ALA A 673 -14.28 -1.61 20.86
C ALA A 673 -13.43 -1.82 19.59
N ASP A 674 -12.26 -1.21 19.55
CA ASP A 674 -11.56 -0.98 18.28
C ASP A 674 -10.16 -1.61 18.24
N LEU A 675 -9.72 -2.00 17.02
CA LEU A 675 -8.40 -2.60 16.80
C LEU A 675 -7.66 -1.95 15.63
N GLY A 676 -6.57 -1.25 15.95
CA GLY A 676 -5.57 -0.85 14.98
C GLY A 676 -4.59 -1.98 14.71
N ILE A 677 -4.37 -2.31 13.43
CA ILE A 677 -3.36 -3.24 12.94
C ILE A 677 -2.57 -2.57 11.83
N TYR A 678 -1.27 -2.90 11.70
CA TYR A 678 -0.42 -2.33 10.66
C TYR A 678 0.32 -3.44 9.92
N LYS A 679 0.63 -3.22 8.65
CA LYS A 679 1.53 -4.11 7.92
C LYS A 679 2.97 -3.65 8.14
N PRO A 680 3.86 -4.44 8.77
CA PRO A 680 5.25 -4.06 8.91
C PRO A 680 5.95 -3.99 7.54
N LYS A 681 7.02 -3.21 7.49
CA LYS A 681 7.86 -3.01 6.32
C LYS A 681 9.31 -3.18 6.72
N TYR A 682 10.06 -3.85 5.86
CA TYR A 682 11.40 -4.32 6.14
C TYR A 682 12.36 -3.93 5.01
N ASN A 683 13.63 -4.25 5.19
CA ASN A 683 14.70 -3.88 4.28
C ASN A 683 15.56 -5.09 3.86
N LEU A 684 16.21 -4.96 2.70
CA LEU A 684 17.21 -5.90 2.18
C LEU A 684 18.49 -5.17 1.75
N GLY A 685 19.66 -5.75 2.03
CA GLY A 685 20.94 -5.33 1.46
C GLY A 685 22.15 -5.91 2.21
N ASP A 686 23.33 -5.36 1.94
CA ASP A 686 24.25 -4.80 2.95
C ASP A 686 25.48 -4.21 2.25
N TYR A 687 26.46 -5.02 1.82
CA TYR A 687 27.81 -4.59 1.40
C TYR A 687 28.25 -5.12 0.02
N VAL A 688 29.14 -4.37 -0.63
CA VAL A 688 29.90 -4.79 -1.82
C VAL A 688 31.33 -4.32 -1.66
N TRP A 689 32.32 -5.21 -1.80
CA TRP A 689 33.69 -4.92 -1.35
C TRP A 689 34.83 -5.42 -2.25
N GLU A 690 35.99 -4.78 -2.09
CA GLU A 690 37.26 -5.19 -2.66
C GLU A 690 37.89 -6.30 -1.82
N ASP A 691 37.54 -7.54 -2.16
CA ASP A 691 38.25 -8.74 -1.70
C ASP A 691 39.69 -8.66 -2.23
N THR A 692 40.62 -8.34 -1.33
CA THR A 692 42.01 -8.04 -1.65
C THR A 692 42.85 -9.32 -1.67
N ASN A 693 42.40 -10.36 -0.95
CA ASN A 693 43.15 -11.60 -0.74
C ASN A 693 42.60 -12.82 -1.51
N LYS A 694 41.40 -12.67 -2.10
CA LYS A 694 40.64 -13.62 -2.94
C LYS A 694 40.12 -14.84 -2.19
N ASN A 695 39.69 -14.67 -0.93
CA ASN A 695 39.14 -15.76 -0.11
C ASN A 695 37.60 -15.87 -0.17
N GLY A 696 36.89 -14.86 -0.67
CA GLY A 696 35.43 -14.82 -0.70
C GLY A 696 34.73 -14.43 0.59
N ILE A 697 35.46 -13.86 1.56
CA ILE A 697 35.01 -13.51 2.91
C ILE A 697 35.37 -12.04 3.18
N GLN A 698 34.46 -11.28 3.78
CA GLN A 698 34.71 -9.89 4.14
C GLN A 698 35.72 -9.79 5.31
N ASP A 699 36.98 -9.49 5.01
CA ASP A 699 38.03 -9.23 6.01
C ASP A 699 38.02 -7.77 6.52
N GLN A 700 38.54 -7.55 7.75
CA GLN A 700 38.37 -6.28 8.49
C GLN A 700 38.98 -5.05 7.78
N ASP A 701 40.06 -5.23 7.01
CA ASP A 701 40.78 -4.14 6.33
C ASP A 701 40.27 -3.90 4.88
N GLU A 702 39.24 -4.63 4.45
CA GLU A 702 38.73 -4.63 3.07
C GLU A 702 37.64 -3.58 2.83
N LYS A 703 37.78 -2.86 1.71
CA LYS A 703 37.05 -1.61 1.45
C LYS A 703 35.83 -1.84 0.58
N GLY A 704 34.76 -1.09 0.84
CA GLY A 704 33.60 -1.07 -0.03
C GLY A 704 33.92 -0.56 -1.44
N ILE A 705 33.20 -1.08 -2.44
CA ILE A 705 33.27 -0.60 -3.83
C ILE A 705 32.03 0.27 -4.10
N SER A 706 32.27 1.52 -4.49
CA SER A 706 31.21 2.50 -4.77
C SER A 706 30.66 2.40 -6.20
N GLY A 707 29.39 2.78 -6.39
CA GLY A 707 28.75 2.87 -7.71
C GLY A 707 28.32 1.53 -8.33
N VAL A 708 28.46 0.42 -7.61
CA VAL A 708 28.07 -0.91 -8.09
C VAL A 708 26.55 -0.98 -8.18
N THR A 709 26.02 -1.35 -9.34
CA THR A 709 24.56 -1.40 -9.56
C THR A 709 24.00 -2.70 -8.98
N VAL A 710 22.99 -2.56 -8.13
CA VAL A 710 22.30 -3.68 -7.48
C VAL A 710 20.81 -3.61 -7.81
N THR A 711 20.24 -4.71 -8.30
CA THR A 711 18.85 -4.79 -8.76
C THR A 711 18.06 -5.80 -7.94
N LEU A 712 16.94 -5.35 -7.37
CA LEU A 712 15.95 -6.16 -6.68
C LEU A 712 14.85 -6.58 -7.65
N LYS A 713 14.53 -7.88 -7.66
CA LYS A 713 13.45 -8.49 -8.42
C LYS A 713 12.47 -9.25 -7.51
N ASP A 714 11.23 -9.38 -7.96
CA ASP A 714 10.25 -10.28 -7.33
C ASP A 714 10.56 -11.76 -7.63
N GLU A 715 9.79 -12.66 -7.03
CA GLU A 715 9.88 -14.11 -7.23
C GLU A 715 9.59 -14.55 -8.69
N ASN A 716 8.96 -13.69 -9.50
CA ASN A 716 8.71 -13.92 -10.93
C ASN A 716 9.83 -13.36 -11.84
N GLY A 717 10.82 -12.65 -11.28
CA GLY A 717 11.91 -12.00 -12.00
C GLY A 717 11.63 -10.56 -12.49
N ASN A 718 10.50 -9.96 -12.15
CA ASN A 718 10.18 -8.56 -12.46
C ASN A 718 11.06 -7.61 -11.62
N VAL A 719 11.65 -6.58 -12.23
CA VAL A 719 12.43 -5.58 -11.50
C VAL A 719 11.51 -4.71 -10.64
N LEU A 720 11.83 -4.62 -9.34
CA LEU A 720 11.12 -3.82 -8.35
C LEU A 720 11.85 -2.50 -8.05
N LYS A 721 13.16 -2.57 -7.83
CA LYS A 721 14.04 -1.43 -7.50
C LYS A 721 15.44 -1.69 -8.05
N THR A 722 16.15 -0.63 -8.40
CA THR A 722 17.60 -0.65 -8.67
C THR A 722 18.24 0.48 -7.88
N VAL A 723 19.38 0.20 -7.26
CA VAL A 723 20.20 1.16 -6.50
C VAL A 723 21.67 1.03 -6.91
N THR A 724 22.50 1.98 -6.50
CA THR A 724 23.96 1.85 -6.55
C THR A 724 24.53 1.87 -5.14
N THR A 725 25.65 1.18 -4.92
CA THR A 725 26.39 1.26 -3.64
C THR A 725 26.94 2.66 -3.39
N ASP A 726 26.96 3.07 -2.12
CA ASP A 726 27.46 4.39 -1.69
C ASP A 726 28.99 4.47 -1.65
N ALA A 727 29.56 5.54 -1.09
CA ALA A 727 31.01 5.75 -1.03
C ALA A 727 31.75 4.71 -0.18
N ASP A 728 31.06 4.13 0.81
CA ASP A 728 31.56 3.07 1.68
C ASP A 728 31.15 1.67 1.18
N GLY A 729 30.59 1.55 -0.02
CA GLY A 729 30.18 0.28 -0.62
C GLY A 729 28.90 -0.34 -0.04
N LYS A 730 28.16 0.37 0.81
CA LYS A 730 26.89 -0.12 1.37
C LYS A 730 25.73 0.13 0.41
N TYR A 731 24.69 -0.70 0.48
CA TYR A 731 23.44 -0.52 -0.26
C TYR A 731 22.23 -1.00 0.55
N LYS A 732 21.04 -0.42 0.27
CA LYS A 732 19.80 -0.79 0.98
C LYS A 732 18.55 -0.59 0.12
N PHE A 733 17.72 -1.63 0.04
CA PHE A 733 16.34 -1.56 -0.45
C PHE A 733 15.38 -1.44 0.74
N THR A 734 14.53 -0.41 0.74
CA THR A 734 13.56 -0.13 1.81
C THR A 734 12.13 -0.55 1.47
N ASP A 735 11.24 -0.49 2.47
CA ASP A 735 9.77 -0.56 2.32
C ASP A 735 9.22 -1.87 1.72
N LEU A 736 9.97 -2.96 1.90
CA LEU A 736 9.65 -4.28 1.37
C LEU A 736 8.69 -5.04 2.29
N ASP A 737 7.98 -6.00 1.71
CA ASP A 737 7.05 -6.89 2.42
C ASP A 737 7.75 -8.20 2.81
N ASN A 738 7.11 -9.02 3.65
CA ASN A 738 7.56 -10.42 3.83
C ASN A 738 7.43 -11.19 2.49
N GLY A 739 8.50 -11.84 2.06
CA GLY A 739 8.56 -12.55 0.77
C GLY A 739 9.97 -12.98 0.35
N ASN A 740 10.01 -13.71 -0.77
CA ASN A 740 11.24 -14.07 -1.47
C ASN A 740 11.55 -13.01 -2.53
N TYR A 741 12.80 -12.57 -2.58
CA TYR A 741 13.30 -11.56 -3.50
C TYR A 741 14.58 -12.04 -4.16
N LYS A 742 14.78 -11.75 -5.44
CA LYS A 742 16.06 -12.02 -6.12
C LYS A 742 16.87 -10.74 -6.18
N VAL A 743 18.13 -10.80 -5.78
CA VAL A 743 19.09 -9.68 -5.88
C VAL A 743 20.17 -10.03 -6.91
N GLU A 744 20.45 -9.10 -7.81
CA GLU A 744 21.45 -9.22 -8.86
C GLU A 744 22.43 -8.04 -8.80
N PHE A 745 23.74 -8.33 -8.81
CA PHE A 745 24.83 -7.36 -8.79
C PHE A 745 25.48 -7.26 -10.17
N THR A 746 25.92 -6.07 -10.57
CA THR A 746 26.79 -5.88 -11.75
C THR A 746 28.26 -6.03 -11.39
N THR A 747 29.06 -6.73 -12.19
CA THR A 747 30.53 -6.70 -12.05
C THR A 747 31.07 -5.27 -12.28
N PRO A 748 31.84 -4.68 -11.35
CA PRO A 748 32.46 -3.36 -11.55
C PRO A 748 33.56 -3.38 -12.62
N GLU A 749 33.78 -2.26 -13.30
CA GLU A 749 34.83 -2.16 -14.32
C GLU A 749 36.24 -2.33 -13.70
N GLY A 750 37.05 -3.22 -14.29
CA GLY A 750 38.38 -3.55 -13.77
C GLY A 750 38.39 -4.53 -12.58
N TYR A 751 37.24 -5.11 -12.21
CA TYR A 751 37.11 -6.11 -11.16
C TYR A 751 36.60 -7.45 -11.70
N THR A 752 36.90 -8.53 -10.97
CA THR A 752 36.40 -9.88 -11.18
C THR A 752 35.64 -10.33 -9.93
N PRO A 753 34.48 -11.02 -10.02
CA PRO A 753 33.79 -11.56 -8.86
C PRO A 753 34.67 -12.56 -8.10
N THR A 754 34.60 -12.54 -6.77
CA THR A 754 35.34 -13.50 -5.93
C THR A 754 34.59 -14.85 -5.78
N THR A 755 35.18 -15.79 -5.05
CA THR A 755 34.54 -17.08 -4.72
C THR A 755 33.34 -16.88 -3.79
N VAL A 756 32.26 -17.64 -4.03
CA VAL A 756 31.04 -17.57 -3.21
C VAL A 756 31.10 -18.51 -2.02
N THR A 757 30.39 -18.19 -0.93
CA THR A 757 30.11 -19.08 0.22
C THR A 757 31.34 -19.89 0.67
N SER A 758 32.45 -19.19 0.91
CA SER A 758 33.79 -19.78 1.08
C SER A 758 34.25 -19.90 2.53
N GLY A 759 33.54 -19.28 3.48
CA GLY A 759 33.80 -19.32 4.90
C GLY A 759 32.82 -20.21 5.67
N SER A 760 32.57 -19.84 6.93
CA SER A 760 31.56 -20.46 7.80
C SER A 760 30.60 -19.44 8.40
N ASP A 761 30.67 -18.18 7.94
CA ASP A 761 29.97 -17.03 8.51
C ASP A 761 29.20 -16.35 7.37
N ILE A 762 27.94 -16.74 7.20
CA ILE A 762 27.10 -16.33 6.07
C ILE A 762 26.78 -14.82 6.06
N GLU A 763 27.11 -14.10 7.13
CA GLU A 763 27.00 -12.64 7.23
C GLU A 763 28.27 -11.91 6.73
N LYS A 764 29.26 -12.64 6.19
CA LYS A 764 30.50 -12.11 5.58
C LYS A 764 30.90 -12.80 4.27
N ASP A 765 30.31 -13.94 3.97
CA ASP A 765 30.59 -14.71 2.76
C ASP A 765 29.95 -14.06 1.51
N SER A 766 30.73 -13.95 0.44
CA SER A 766 30.22 -13.46 -0.84
C SER A 766 29.09 -14.36 -1.35
N ASN A 767 27.92 -13.77 -1.59
CA ASN A 767 26.80 -14.42 -2.24
C ASN A 767 26.97 -14.44 -3.78
N GLY A 768 27.94 -13.70 -4.31
CA GLY A 768 28.22 -13.58 -5.74
C GLY A 768 27.25 -12.65 -6.49
N LEU A 769 27.21 -12.77 -7.82
CA LEU A 769 26.46 -11.87 -8.70
C LEU A 769 24.93 -12.02 -8.62
N THR A 770 24.41 -13.07 -7.98
CA THR A 770 22.97 -13.36 -7.94
C THR A 770 22.62 -14.21 -6.72
N THR A 771 21.70 -13.73 -5.89
CA THR A 771 21.29 -14.37 -4.64
C THR A 771 19.78 -14.19 -4.38
N THR A 772 19.25 -14.93 -3.41
CA THR A 772 17.84 -14.85 -2.97
C THR A 772 17.76 -14.30 -1.55
N GLY A 773 17.26 -13.08 -1.41
CA GLY A 773 16.88 -12.50 -0.13
C GLY A 773 15.53 -13.03 0.34
N VAL A 774 15.44 -13.38 1.62
CA VAL A 774 14.18 -13.75 2.27
C VAL A 774 13.89 -12.76 3.39
N ILE A 775 12.73 -12.12 3.33
CA ILE A 775 12.19 -11.27 4.39
C ILE A 775 11.07 -12.05 5.09
N ASN A 776 11.25 -12.30 6.39
CA ASN A 776 10.27 -13.01 7.22
C ASN A 776 10.30 -12.51 8.67
N GLY A 777 9.64 -11.39 8.93
CA GLY A 777 9.51 -10.79 10.27
C GLY A 777 10.64 -9.85 10.70
N ALA A 778 11.68 -9.68 9.87
CA ALA A 778 12.84 -8.85 10.16
C ALA A 778 13.48 -8.31 8.87
N ASP A 779 14.30 -7.26 9.01
CA ASP A 779 15.29 -6.86 8.01
C ASP A 779 16.26 -8.02 7.73
N ASN A 780 16.71 -8.14 6.48
CA ASN A 780 17.75 -9.08 6.08
C ASN A 780 18.93 -8.27 5.52
N MET A 781 20.02 -8.23 6.30
CA MET A 781 21.22 -7.46 6.01
C MET A 781 22.43 -8.39 5.84
N THR A 782 22.28 -9.45 5.03
CA THR A 782 23.30 -10.50 4.79
C THR A 782 23.42 -10.82 3.29
N LEU A 783 23.16 -9.83 2.42
CA LEU A 783 23.24 -9.98 0.97
C LEU A 783 24.42 -9.21 0.43
N ASP A 784 25.53 -9.93 0.25
CA ASP A 784 26.84 -9.31 0.07
C ASP A 784 27.57 -9.85 -1.16
N SER A 785 28.38 -9.03 -1.82
CA SER A 785 29.10 -9.44 -3.03
C SER A 785 30.54 -8.93 -3.06
N GLY A 786 31.50 -9.86 -3.00
CA GLY A 786 32.93 -9.55 -3.04
C GLY A 786 33.50 -9.57 -4.47
N PHE A 787 34.46 -8.69 -4.72
CA PHE A 787 35.14 -8.56 -6.01
C PHE A 787 36.63 -8.26 -5.80
N TYR A 788 37.52 -8.85 -6.60
CA TYR A 788 38.95 -8.51 -6.59
C TYR A 788 39.36 -7.76 -7.86
N LYS A 789 40.37 -6.89 -7.80
CA LYS A 789 40.89 -6.21 -9.00
C LYS A 789 41.42 -7.22 -10.02
N THR A 790 40.94 -7.14 -11.26
CA THR A 790 41.34 -8.03 -12.36
C THR A 790 42.84 -7.86 -12.62
N PRO A 791 43.67 -8.91 -12.41
CA PRO A 791 45.10 -8.81 -12.62
C PRO A 791 45.46 -8.47 -14.07
N LYS A 792 46.58 -7.78 -14.24
CA LYS A 792 47.14 -7.41 -15.53
C LYS A 792 48.59 -7.86 -15.62
N TYR A 793 49.00 -8.25 -16.81
CA TYR A 793 50.26 -8.95 -17.10
C TYR A 793 50.97 -8.35 -18.32
N ASN A 794 52.17 -8.84 -18.57
CA ASN A 794 53.06 -8.42 -19.65
C ASN A 794 53.43 -9.57 -20.58
N LEU A 795 53.79 -9.24 -21.83
CA LEU A 795 54.16 -10.21 -22.88
C LEU A 795 55.30 -9.68 -23.77
N GLY A 796 56.33 -10.50 -23.99
CA GLY A 796 57.44 -10.22 -24.89
C GLY A 796 58.77 -9.90 -24.20
N ASN A 797 59.87 -10.19 -24.89
CA ASN A 797 61.22 -10.11 -24.34
C ASN A 797 62.23 -9.49 -25.34
N TYR A 798 62.62 -10.21 -26.40
CA TYR A 798 63.84 -9.92 -27.17
C TYR A 798 63.76 -10.16 -28.68
N VAL A 799 64.62 -9.44 -29.41
CA VAL A 799 64.89 -9.64 -30.85
C VAL A 799 66.38 -9.44 -31.10
N TRP A 800 67.07 -10.40 -31.72
CA TRP A 800 68.55 -10.40 -31.80
C TRP A 800 69.14 -10.76 -33.16
N GLU A 801 70.39 -10.32 -33.34
CA GLU A 801 71.29 -10.70 -34.42
C GLU A 801 71.93 -12.05 -34.10
N ASP A 802 71.24 -13.10 -34.53
CA ASP A 802 71.77 -14.45 -34.60
C ASP A 802 72.98 -14.43 -35.56
N THR A 803 74.17 -14.62 -35.00
CA THR A 803 75.46 -14.51 -35.67
C THR A 803 76.00 -15.89 -36.03
N ASN A 804 75.63 -16.93 -35.27
CA ASN A 804 76.07 -18.31 -35.50
C ASN A 804 75.14 -19.11 -36.46
N LYS A 805 73.91 -18.62 -36.67
CA LYS A 805 72.80 -19.15 -37.49
C LYS A 805 72.14 -20.42 -36.96
N ASP A 806 72.21 -20.68 -35.66
CA ASP A 806 71.65 -21.87 -35.00
C ASP A 806 70.22 -21.69 -34.48
N GLY A 807 69.71 -20.46 -34.39
CA GLY A 807 68.36 -20.13 -33.99
C GLY A 807 68.14 -19.82 -32.50
N LYS A 808 69.23 -19.61 -31.74
CA LYS A 808 69.20 -19.39 -30.28
C LYS A 808 69.82 -18.06 -29.91
N GLN A 809 69.43 -17.54 -28.75
CA GLN A 809 70.04 -16.35 -28.19
C GLN A 809 71.37 -16.68 -27.48
N ASP A 810 72.49 -16.48 -28.18
CA ASP A 810 73.81 -16.70 -27.59
C ASP A 810 74.24 -15.50 -26.71
N SER A 811 74.99 -15.75 -25.64
CA SER A 811 75.34 -14.70 -24.63
C SER A 811 76.23 -13.56 -25.16
N THR A 812 76.78 -13.71 -26.37
CA THR A 812 77.60 -12.72 -27.08
C THR A 812 76.85 -11.97 -28.18
N GLU A 813 75.61 -12.35 -28.48
CA GLU A 813 74.82 -11.79 -29.56
C GLU A 813 74.11 -10.50 -29.14
N LYS A 814 73.72 -9.71 -30.14
CA LYS A 814 73.26 -8.34 -29.94
C LYS A 814 71.82 -8.18 -30.36
N GLY A 815 71.04 -7.50 -29.54
CA GLY A 815 69.68 -7.14 -29.90
C GLY A 815 69.60 -6.23 -31.13
N ILE A 816 68.56 -6.40 -31.94
CA ILE A 816 68.29 -5.56 -33.11
C ILE A 816 67.29 -4.48 -32.70
N SER A 817 67.68 -3.22 -32.90
CA SER A 817 66.87 -2.06 -32.51
C SER A 817 65.88 -1.61 -33.60
N GLY A 818 64.74 -1.07 -33.18
CA GLY A 818 63.75 -0.42 -34.05
C GLY A 818 62.81 -1.38 -34.80
N VAL A 819 62.88 -2.68 -34.53
CA VAL A 819 62.07 -3.74 -35.14
C VAL A 819 60.62 -3.58 -34.69
N THR A 820 59.67 -3.52 -35.63
CA THR A 820 58.25 -3.39 -35.30
C THR A 820 57.68 -4.72 -34.82
N VAL A 821 57.03 -4.71 -33.66
CA VAL A 821 56.34 -5.88 -33.10
C VAL A 821 54.87 -5.55 -32.88
N THR A 822 53.97 -6.41 -33.31
CA THR A 822 52.51 -6.21 -33.27
C THR A 822 51.82 -7.30 -32.46
N LEU A 823 50.99 -6.89 -31.52
CA LEU A 823 50.12 -7.75 -30.71
C LEU A 823 48.72 -7.78 -31.31
N LYS A 824 48.14 -8.97 -31.44
CA LYS A 824 46.76 -9.20 -31.87
C LYS A 824 46.02 -10.11 -30.90
N ASN A 825 44.70 -9.98 -30.84
CA ASN A 825 43.84 -10.96 -30.18
C ASN A 825 43.68 -12.25 -31.04
N GLU A 826 43.00 -13.26 -30.50
CA GLU A 826 42.71 -14.52 -31.20
C GLU A 826 41.91 -14.33 -32.50
N ASN A 827 41.09 -13.27 -32.62
CA ASN A 827 40.37 -12.91 -33.85
C ASN A 827 41.26 -12.23 -34.91
N GLY A 828 42.52 -11.90 -34.58
CA GLY A 828 43.47 -11.24 -35.48
C GLY A 828 43.40 -9.71 -35.48
N GLU A 829 42.61 -9.10 -34.61
CA GLU A 829 42.52 -7.64 -34.44
C GLU A 829 43.75 -7.11 -33.69
N VAL A 830 44.33 -5.99 -34.15
CA VAL A 830 45.52 -5.38 -33.53
C VAL A 830 45.15 -4.70 -32.21
N LEU A 831 45.79 -5.11 -31.12
CA LEU A 831 45.62 -4.54 -29.79
C LEU A 831 46.67 -3.47 -29.47
N GLN A 832 47.94 -3.78 -29.77
CA GLN A 832 49.09 -2.91 -29.49
C GLN A 832 50.16 -3.09 -30.58
N THR A 833 50.97 -2.06 -30.80
CA THR A 833 52.17 -2.13 -31.65
C THR A 833 53.29 -1.39 -30.93
N THR A 834 54.48 -1.98 -30.92
CA THR A 834 55.67 -1.42 -30.28
C THR A 834 56.89 -1.56 -31.19
N LYS A 835 58.04 -1.04 -30.76
CA LYS A 835 59.33 -1.25 -31.42
C LYS A 835 60.39 -1.67 -30.40
N THR A 836 61.33 -2.50 -30.83
CA THR A 836 62.46 -2.92 -30.00
C THR A 836 63.36 -1.73 -29.66
N ASP A 837 63.85 -1.70 -28.42
CA ASP A 837 64.71 -0.63 -27.89
C ASP A 837 66.15 -0.72 -28.44
N LYS A 838 67.06 0.09 -27.90
CA LYS A 838 68.48 0.12 -28.33
C LYS A 838 69.25 -1.18 -28.08
N ASP A 839 68.76 -2.03 -27.17
CA ASP A 839 69.38 -3.29 -26.77
C ASP A 839 68.64 -4.51 -27.32
N GLY A 840 67.57 -4.31 -28.12
CA GLY A 840 66.71 -5.34 -28.74
C GLY A 840 65.48 -5.75 -27.94
N LYS A 841 65.20 -5.11 -26.80
CA LYS A 841 64.08 -5.49 -25.92
C LYS A 841 62.76 -4.89 -26.37
N TYR A 842 61.66 -5.61 -26.16
CA TYR A 842 60.30 -5.09 -26.31
C TYR A 842 59.37 -5.73 -25.27
N GLN A 843 58.26 -5.06 -24.96
CA GLN A 843 57.22 -5.63 -24.11
C GLN A 843 55.86 -5.00 -24.42
N PHE A 844 54.80 -5.78 -24.33
CA PHE A 844 53.41 -5.31 -24.27
C PHE A 844 52.91 -5.41 -22.83
N THR A 845 52.22 -4.37 -22.34
CA THR A 845 51.87 -4.24 -20.92
C THR A 845 50.38 -4.03 -20.71
N GLY A 846 49.86 -4.46 -19.56
CA GLY A 846 48.46 -4.22 -19.16
C GLY A 846 47.46 -5.22 -19.74
N LEU A 847 47.94 -6.41 -20.11
CA LEU A 847 47.16 -7.46 -20.77
C LEU A 847 46.43 -8.36 -19.76
N GLU A 848 45.34 -8.99 -20.17
CA GLU A 848 44.61 -9.97 -19.34
C GLU A 848 45.07 -11.40 -19.64
N ASN A 849 44.66 -12.37 -18.80
CA ASN A 849 44.81 -13.79 -19.12
C ASN A 849 44.16 -14.11 -20.48
N GLY A 850 44.89 -14.77 -21.38
CA GLY A 850 44.40 -15.02 -22.73
C GLY A 850 45.46 -15.48 -23.72
N THR A 851 44.98 -15.79 -24.92
CA THR A 851 45.78 -16.20 -26.08
C THR A 851 45.94 -15.00 -27.02
N TYR A 852 47.19 -14.63 -27.30
CA TYR A 852 47.54 -13.49 -28.15
C TYR A 852 48.43 -13.95 -29.29
N LYS A 853 48.31 -13.30 -30.45
CA LYS A 853 49.25 -13.49 -31.56
C LYS A 853 50.28 -12.36 -31.58
N VAL A 854 51.56 -12.69 -31.71
CA VAL A 854 52.66 -11.73 -31.83
C VAL A 854 53.29 -11.88 -33.21
N GLU A 855 53.45 -10.76 -33.92
CA GLU A 855 54.05 -10.69 -35.25
C GLU A 855 55.23 -9.70 -35.25
N PHE A 856 56.36 -10.13 -35.83
CA PHE A 856 57.61 -9.35 -35.94
C PHE A 856 57.86 -8.96 -37.40
N GLU A 857 58.19 -7.69 -37.65
CA GLU A 857 58.64 -7.23 -38.97
C GLU A 857 60.09 -7.64 -39.22
N THR A 858 60.40 -8.25 -40.39
CA THR A 858 61.78 -8.64 -40.72
C THR A 858 62.67 -7.39 -40.91
N PRO A 859 63.78 -7.25 -40.15
CA PRO A 859 64.67 -6.09 -40.27
C PRO A 859 65.35 -6.02 -41.65
N SER A 860 65.54 -4.81 -42.18
CA SER A 860 66.15 -4.61 -43.50
C SER A 860 67.62 -5.08 -43.50
N GLY A 861 67.98 -5.94 -44.47
CA GLY A 861 69.30 -6.55 -44.56
C GLY A 861 69.50 -7.81 -43.70
N TYR A 862 68.44 -8.31 -43.05
CA TYR A 862 68.45 -9.55 -42.27
C TYR A 862 67.48 -10.60 -42.83
N THR A 863 67.71 -11.85 -42.48
CA THR A 863 66.87 -13.01 -42.75
C THR A 863 66.43 -13.64 -41.41
N PRO A 864 65.16 -14.07 -41.24
CA PRO A 864 64.75 -14.80 -40.04
C PRO A 864 65.57 -16.08 -39.85
N THR A 865 65.95 -16.38 -38.60
CA THR A 865 66.66 -17.61 -38.28
C THR A 865 65.73 -18.84 -38.15
N GLN A 866 66.30 -20.01 -37.89
CA GLN A 866 65.53 -21.23 -37.63
C GLN A 866 64.67 -21.10 -36.36
N VAL A 867 63.44 -21.60 -36.43
CA VAL A 867 62.47 -21.57 -35.32
C VAL A 867 62.62 -22.81 -34.45
N GLY A 868 62.63 -22.65 -33.12
CA GLY A 868 62.55 -23.76 -32.16
C GLY A 868 63.75 -24.73 -32.19
N SER A 869 64.97 -24.20 -32.31
CA SER A 869 66.18 -25.01 -32.49
C SER A 869 66.71 -25.77 -31.27
N GLY A 870 66.08 -25.62 -30.11
CA GLY A 870 66.56 -26.13 -28.83
C GLY A 870 65.49 -26.82 -28.00
N THR A 871 65.55 -26.57 -26.69
CA THR A 871 64.63 -27.12 -25.69
C THR A 871 64.31 -26.08 -24.61
N ASP A 872 64.54 -24.80 -24.89
CA ASP A 872 64.38 -23.71 -23.94
C ASP A 872 63.70 -22.53 -24.66
N GLU A 873 62.38 -22.50 -24.54
CA GLU A 873 61.49 -21.57 -25.24
C GLU A 873 61.76 -20.09 -24.88
N GLY A 874 62.53 -19.81 -23.81
CA GLY A 874 62.96 -18.46 -23.42
C GLY A 874 64.26 -17.96 -24.08
N ILE A 875 64.90 -18.77 -24.94
CA ILE A 875 66.07 -18.38 -25.76
C ILE A 875 66.00 -18.90 -27.21
N ASP A 876 65.11 -19.83 -27.52
CA ASP A 876 64.87 -20.34 -28.89
C ASP A 876 63.97 -19.38 -29.69
N SER A 877 64.37 -19.03 -30.92
CA SER A 877 63.59 -18.13 -31.79
C SER A 877 62.20 -18.70 -32.09
N ASN A 878 61.14 -17.91 -31.91
CA ASN A 878 59.79 -18.27 -32.33
C ASN A 878 59.47 -17.83 -33.78
N GLY A 879 60.42 -17.17 -34.45
CA GLY A 879 60.25 -16.64 -35.81
C GLY A 879 59.37 -15.39 -35.88
N THR A 880 58.88 -15.04 -37.08
CA THR A 880 58.20 -13.76 -37.35
C THR A 880 56.72 -13.73 -36.97
N SER A 881 56.13 -14.84 -36.52
CA SER A 881 54.71 -14.93 -36.16
C SER A 881 54.46 -16.11 -35.23
N THR A 882 54.15 -15.85 -33.96
CA THR A 882 53.88 -16.88 -32.93
C THR A 882 52.64 -16.55 -32.08
N THR A 883 52.27 -17.49 -31.20
CA THR A 883 51.17 -17.34 -30.24
C THR A 883 51.74 -17.27 -28.81
N GLY A 884 51.53 -16.14 -28.15
CA GLY A 884 51.85 -15.97 -26.73
C GLY A 884 50.63 -16.21 -25.85
N VAL A 885 50.79 -16.99 -24.77
CA VAL A 885 49.72 -17.26 -23.80
C VAL A 885 50.07 -16.60 -22.47
N ILE A 886 49.17 -15.76 -21.97
CA ILE A 886 49.22 -15.21 -20.62
C ILE A 886 48.32 -16.05 -19.73
N LYS A 887 48.88 -16.60 -18.65
CA LYS A 887 48.13 -17.33 -17.64
C LYS A 887 48.73 -17.11 -16.25
N ASP A 888 48.10 -16.23 -15.50
CA ASP A 888 48.32 -15.91 -14.09
C ASP A 888 49.72 -15.35 -13.75
N LYS A 889 50.55 -15.11 -14.78
CA LYS A 889 51.88 -14.50 -14.75
C LYS A 889 52.24 -13.88 -16.10
N ASP A 890 53.29 -13.06 -16.10
CA ASP A 890 53.92 -12.55 -17.31
C ASP A 890 54.54 -13.67 -18.16
N ASN A 891 54.69 -13.38 -19.46
CA ASN A 891 55.28 -14.28 -20.44
C ASN A 891 56.38 -13.56 -21.24
N ASP A 892 57.61 -13.78 -20.79
CA ASP A 892 58.83 -13.25 -21.38
C ASP A 892 59.55 -14.31 -22.26
N THR A 893 58.82 -15.24 -22.87
CA THR A 893 59.35 -16.29 -23.78
C THR A 893 58.86 -16.08 -25.22
N ILE A 894 58.69 -14.82 -25.63
CA ILE A 894 58.25 -14.45 -26.96
C ILE A 894 59.32 -13.60 -27.63
N ASP A 895 60.01 -14.22 -28.58
CA ASP A 895 61.39 -13.90 -28.94
C ASP A 895 61.66 -14.23 -30.43
N SER A 896 62.48 -13.42 -31.11
CA SER A 896 62.71 -13.59 -32.56
C SER A 896 64.16 -13.30 -32.99
N GLY A 897 64.85 -14.31 -33.50
CA GLY A 897 66.22 -14.19 -34.02
C GLY A 897 66.27 -13.92 -35.53
N PHE A 898 67.26 -13.13 -35.95
CA PHE A 898 67.51 -12.83 -37.37
C PHE A 898 69.01 -12.77 -37.65
N TYR A 899 69.48 -13.29 -38.79
CA TYR A 899 70.90 -13.27 -39.17
C TYR A 899 71.14 -12.43 -40.43
N LYS A 900 72.38 -11.95 -40.64
CA LYS A 900 72.77 -11.37 -41.94
C LYS A 900 73.25 -12.46 -42.90
N PRO A 901 72.75 -12.52 -44.15
CA PRO A 901 73.25 -13.46 -45.14
C PRO A 901 74.70 -13.14 -45.52
N THR A 902 75.45 -14.18 -45.88
CA THR A 902 76.87 -14.10 -46.23
C THR A 902 77.13 -14.84 -47.53
N TYR A 903 78.12 -14.35 -48.29
CA TYR A 903 78.37 -14.66 -49.70
C TYR A 903 79.85 -14.88 -49.97
N ASN A 904 80.19 -15.33 -51.18
CA ASN A 904 81.54 -15.65 -51.62
C ASN A 904 82.02 -14.73 -52.74
N LEU A 905 83.35 -14.57 -52.89
CA LEU A 905 83.97 -13.77 -53.95
C LEU A 905 85.33 -14.34 -54.40
N GLY A 906 85.60 -14.33 -55.71
CA GLY A 906 86.87 -14.74 -56.30
C GLY A 906 86.76 -15.02 -57.81
N ASP A 907 87.72 -15.78 -58.36
CA ASP A 907 87.47 -16.95 -59.24
C ASP A 907 88.81 -17.58 -59.67
N TYR A 908 89.52 -17.03 -60.67
CA TYR A 908 90.64 -17.71 -61.34
C TYR A 908 91.94 -16.89 -61.52
N VAL A 909 93.07 -17.60 -61.62
CA VAL A 909 94.39 -17.04 -61.94
C VAL A 909 95.13 -17.97 -62.90
N TRP A 910 95.65 -17.46 -64.03
CA TRP A 910 96.16 -18.32 -65.11
C TRP A 910 97.40 -17.82 -65.86
N GLU A 911 98.07 -18.75 -66.55
CA GLU A 911 99.22 -18.56 -67.45
C GLU A 911 98.70 -18.12 -68.83
N ASP A 912 98.74 -16.80 -69.12
CA ASP A 912 98.35 -16.25 -70.41
C ASP A 912 99.51 -16.46 -71.40
N THR A 913 99.44 -17.61 -72.07
CA THR A 913 100.48 -18.14 -72.94
C THR A 913 100.59 -17.32 -74.22
N ASN A 914 99.49 -16.68 -74.64
CA ASN A 914 99.39 -15.97 -75.91
C ASN A 914 99.42 -14.43 -75.78
N LYS A 915 99.27 -13.92 -74.55
CA LYS A 915 99.33 -12.53 -74.09
C LYS A 915 98.19 -11.64 -74.60
N ASN A 916 97.00 -12.21 -74.74
CA ASN A 916 95.80 -11.49 -75.18
C ASN A 916 94.97 -10.86 -74.05
N GLY A 917 95.19 -11.25 -72.79
CA GLY A 917 94.44 -10.75 -71.63
C GLY A 917 93.10 -11.45 -71.37
N VAL A 918 92.84 -12.61 -71.98
CA VAL A 918 91.57 -13.33 -71.93
C VAL A 918 91.83 -14.81 -71.62
N GLN A 919 91.03 -15.42 -70.73
CA GLN A 919 91.15 -16.83 -70.36
C GLN A 919 90.81 -17.75 -71.55
N ASP A 920 91.83 -18.22 -72.25
CA ASP A 920 91.67 -19.16 -73.37
C ASP A 920 91.54 -20.62 -72.91
N LYS A 921 90.82 -21.43 -73.71
CA LYS A 921 90.36 -22.77 -73.32
C LYS A 921 91.49 -23.76 -72.92
N ASP A 922 92.67 -23.61 -73.52
CA ASP A 922 93.80 -24.53 -73.37
C ASP A 922 94.88 -23.96 -72.41
N GLU A 923 94.63 -22.79 -71.81
CA GLU A 923 95.53 -22.16 -70.84
C GLU A 923 95.33 -22.73 -69.43
N LYS A 924 96.36 -22.63 -68.59
CA LYS A 924 96.41 -23.32 -67.29
C LYS A 924 96.33 -22.34 -66.14
N GLY A 925 95.58 -22.70 -65.11
CA GLY A 925 95.63 -21.98 -63.85
C GLY A 925 97.01 -22.08 -63.18
N ILE A 926 97.42 -21.00 -62.51
CA ILE A 926 98.67 -20.93 -61.76
C ILE A 926 98.37 -21.23 -60.29
N SER A 927 99.02 -22.24 -59.74
CA SER A 927 98.87 -22.65 -58.35
C SER A 927 99.78 -21.87 -57.40
N GLY A 928 99.34 -21.66 -56.15
CA GLY A 928 100.13 -21.04 -55.09
C GLY A 928 100.28 -19.52 -55.19
N VAL A 929 99.45 -18.85 -55.98
CA VAL A 929 99.45 -17.38 -56.12
C VAL A 929 98.75 -16.76 -54.91
N THR A 930 99.44 -15.88 -54.19
CA THR A 930 98.86 -15.13 -53.07
C THR A 930 97.80 -14.14 -53.57
N VAL A 931 96.59 -14.22 -53.04
CA VAL A 931 95.49 -13.29 -53.33
C VAL A 931 94.99 -12.68 -52.03
N THR A 932 94.90 -11.35 -51.96
CA THR A 932 94.58 -10.59 -50.74
C THR A 932 93.32 -9.75 -50.92
N LEU A 933 92.34 -9.98 -50.05
CA LEU A 933 91.11 -9.20 -49.93
C LEU A 933 91.30 -8.04 -48.95
N LYS A 934 90.88 -6.84 -49.35
CA LYS A 934 90.82 -5.63 -48.51
C LYS A 934 89.41 -5.04 -48.51
N ASP A 935 89.07 -4.30 -47.45
CA ASP A 935 87.88 -3.44 -47.47
C ASP A 935 88.09 -2.16 -48.30
N GLU A 936 87.06 -1.35 -48.44
CA GLU A 936 87.10 -0.05 -49.13
C GLU A 936 88.23 0.87 -48.63
N ASN A 937 88.65 0.74 -47.37
CA ASN A 937 89.68 1.54 -46.71
C ASN A 937 91.08 0.91 -46.78
N ASP A 938 91.30 -0.06 -47.68
CA ASP A 938 92.56 -0.76 -47.92
C ASP A 938 93.08 -1.61 -46.74
N LYS A 939 92.24 -1.86 -45.72
CA LYS A 939 92.56 -2.78 -44.63
C LYS A 939 92.39 -4.22 -45.11
N VAL A 940 93.44 -5.02 -44.99
CA VAL A 940 93.42 -6.46 -45.27
C VAL A 940 92.39 -7.18 -44.39
N LEU A 941 91.55 -8.01 -45.02
CA LEU A 941 90.51 -8.81 -44.39
C LEU A 941 90.85 -10.30 -44.37
N LYS A 942 91.27 -10.83 -45.52
CA LYS A 942 91.63 -12.24 -45.74
C LYS A 942 92.73 -12.31 -46.80
N THR A 943 93.59 -13.31 -46.71
CA THR A 943 94.55 -13.69 -47.76
C THR A 943 94.44 -15.19 -47.98
N VAL A 944 94.42 -15.61 -49.25
CA VAL A 944 94.35 -17.00 -49.68
C VAL A 944 95.44 -17.28 -50.73
N THR A 945 95.63 -18.54 -51.09
CA THR A 945 96.47 -18.95 -52.23
C THR A 945 95.64 -19.76 -53.22
N THR A 946 95.91 -19.62 -54.51
CA THR A 946 95.23 -20.41 -55.55
C THR A 946 95.51 -21.91 -55.43
N ASP A 947 94.52 -22.74 -55.76
CA ASP A 947 94.60 -24.22 -55.70
C ASP A 947 95.47 -24.81 -56.83
N GLU A 948 95.56 -26.15 -56.93
CA GLU A 948 96.32 -26.83 -57.99
C GLU A 948 95.82 -26.52 -59.42
N ASN A 949 94.57 -26.01 -59.55
CA ASN A 949 93.93 -25.67 -60.81
C ASN A 949 93.91 -24.17 -61.09
N GLY A 950 94.41 -23.31 -60.19
CA GLY A 950 94.38 -21.84 -60.29
C GLY A 950 93.11 -21.16 -59.75
N LYS A 951 92.18 -21.90 -59.13
CA LYS A 951 90.99 -21.31 -58.50
C LYS A 951 91.32 -20.70 -57.14
N TYR A 952 90.63 -19.63 -56.76
CA TYR A 952 90.63 -19.07 -55.40
C TYR A 952 89.24 -18.55 -55.01
N GLN A 953 88.97 -18.50 -53.70
CA GLN A 953 87.69 -18.01 -53.17
C GLN A 953 87.86 -17.42 -51.77
N PHE A 954 87.21 -16.30 -51.52
CA PHE A 954 86.96 -15.73 -50.20
C PHE A 954 85.51 -16.01 -49.81
N THR A 955 85.29 -16.83 -48.79
CA THR A 955 83.95 -17.15 -48.28
C THR A 955 83.47 -16.13 -47.23
N ASP A 956 82.22 -16.24 -46.79
CA ASP A 956 81.69 -15.61 -45.57
C ASP A 956 81.89 -14.08 -45.52
N LEU A 957 81.58 -13.43 -46.64
CA LEU A 957 81.61 -11.98 -46.81
C LEU A 957 80.20 -11.41 -46.73
N ASN A 958 80.07 -10.19 -46.21
CA ASN A 958 78.80 -9.48 -46.17
C ASN A 958 78.56 -8.75 -47.51
N ASN A 959 77.36 -8.22 -47.71
CA ASN A 959 77.13 -7.22 -48.76
C ASN A 959 78.08 -6.02 -48.59
N GLY A 960 78.72 -5.59 -49.68
CA GLY A 960 79.69 -4.50 -49.68
C GLY A 960 80.65 -4.52 -50.86
N THR A 961 81.48 -3.49 -50.96
CA THR A 961 82.59 -3.41 -51.93
C THR A 961 83.88 -3.93 -51.32
N TYR A 962 84.65 -4.68 -52.08
CA TYR A 962 85.93 -5.25 -51.68
C TYR A 962 86.99 -5.00 -52.75
N LYS A 963 88.24 -4.80 -52.33
CA LYS A 963 89.40 -4.74 -53.22
C LYS A 963 90.13 -6.08 -53.19
N VAL A 964 90.54 -6.59 -54.34
CA VAL A 964 91.36 -7.80 -54.46
C VAL A 964 92.69 -7.44 -55.08
N GLU A 965 93.78 -7.91 -54.46
CA GLU A 965 95.16 -7.72 -54.92
C GLU A 965 95.84 -9.09 -55.12
N PHE A 966 96.46 -9.28 -56.28
CA PHE A 966 97.17 -10.51 -56.65
C PHE A 966 98.69 -10.29 -56.56
N GLU A 967 99.43 -11.23 -55.96
CA GLU A 967 100.89 -11.23 -56.02
C GLU A 967 101.37 -11.73 -57.40
N THR A 968 102.46 -11.18 -57.93
CA THR A 968 103.01 -11.65 -59.21
C THR A 968 103.75 -12.98 -59.03
N PRO A 969 103.34 -14.08 -59.70
CA PRO A 969 103.96 -15.38 -59.51
C PRO A 969 105.43 -15.40 -59.98
N SER A 970 106.29 -16.12 -59.25
CA SER A 970 107.73 -16.16 -59.54
C SER A 970 108.03 -16.76 -60.92
N GLY A 971 108.41 -15.90 -61.88
CA GLY A 971 108.74 -16.26 -63.26
C GLY A 971 107.77 -15.73 -64.32
N TYR A 972 106.65 -15.15 -63.89
CA TYR A 972 105.56 -14.66 -64.73
C TYR A 972 105.54 -13.13 -64.83
N THR A 973 104.69 -12.57 -65.70
CA THR A 973 104.57 -11.11 -65.91
C THR A 973 103.13 -10.74 -66.23
N PRO A 974 102.45 -9.91 -65.42
CA PRO A 974 101.02 -9.62 -65.58
C PRO A 974 100.62 -9.29 -67.02
N THR A 975 99.55 -9.93 -67.50
CA THR A 975 99.07 -9.72 -68.87
C THR A 975 98.27 -8.40 -69.01
N SER A 976 97.83 -8.11 -70.23
CA SER A 976 96.95 -6.99 -70.56
C SER A 976 95.60 -7.13 -69.84
N VAL A 977 95.13 -6.07 -69.19
CA VAL A 977 93.80 -6.08 -68.55
C VAL A 977 92.69 -5.81 -69.57
N THR A 978 91.48 -6.32 -69.30
CA THR A 978 90.22 -5.96 -69.99
C THR A 978 90.37 -5.81 -71.52
N SER A 979 90.85 -6.87 -72.18
CA SER A 979 91.29 -6.86 -73.58
C SER A 979 90.42 -7.69 -74.53
N GLY A 980 89.37 -8.34 -74.02
CA GLY A 980 88.41 -9.14 -74.78
C GLY A 980 87.03 -8.49 -74.92
N ASN A 981 85.99 -9.34 -75.03
CA ASN A 981 84.58 -8.92 -75.07
C ASN A 981 83.76 -9.58 -73.94
N ASP A 982 84.40 -10.30 -73.02
CA ASP A 982 83.77 -11.18 -72.03
C ASP A 982 84.41 -10.90 -70.67
N THR A 983 83.81 -9.99 -69.90
CA THR A 983 84.37 -9.50 -68.64
C THR A 983 84.42 -10.55 -67.52
N GLU A 984 83.85 -11.75 -67.74
CA GLU A 984 83.97 -12.92 -66.86
C GLU A 984 85.18 -13.82 -67.22
N LYS A 985 85.99 -13.43 -68.21
CA LYS A 985 87.22 -14.13 -68.66
C LYS A 985 88.40 -13.18 -68.91
N ASP A 986 88.15 -11.89 -69.00
CA ASP A 986 89.18 -10.87 -69.14
C ASP A 986 89.98 -10.69 -67.84
N SER A 987 91.31 -10.58 -67.95
CA SER A 987 92.18 -10.30 -66.82
C SER A 987 91.81 -8.95 -66.19
N ASN A 988 91.45 -8.97 -64.91
CA ASN A 988 91.25 -7.77 -64.11
C ASN A 988 92.61 -7.16 -63.67
N GLY A 989 93.69 -7.95 -63.73
CA GLY A 989 95.06 -7.57 -63.37
C GLY A 989 95.33 -7.55 -61.87
N LEU A 990 96.52 -7.04 -61.51
CA LEU A 990 97.08 -7.10 -60.15
C LEU A 990 96.23 -6.50 -59.03
N THR A 991 95.29 -5.60 -59.35
CA THR A 991 94.38 -5.03 -58.34
C THR A 991 93.04 -4.67 -58.96
N THR A 992 91.96 -5.24 -58.43
CA THR A 992 90.58 -5.08 -58.91
C THR A 992 89.61 -4.79 -57.76
N THR A 993 88.36 -4.48 -58.08
CA THR A 993 87.29 -4.17 -57.12
C THR A 993 86.05 -5.02 -57.41
N GLY A 994 85.67 -5.87 -56.45
CA GLY A 994 84.47 -6.70 -56.51
C GLY A 994 83.36 -6.17 -55.62
N VAL A 995 82.12 -6.33 -56.04
CA VAL A 995 80.94 -5.92 -55.26
C VAL A 995 80.10 -7.15 -54.95
N ILE A 996 79.82 -7.37 -53.67
CA ILE A 996 78.86 -8.36 -53.19
C ILE A 996 77.55 -7.65 -52.92
N LYS A 997 76.49 -8.10 -53.59
CA LYS A 997 75.13 -7.58 -53.39
C LYS A 997 74.11 -8.70 -53.57
N ASP A 998 73.71 -9.26 -52.43
CA ASP A 998 72.67 -10.27 -52.27
C ASP A 998 72.95 -11.62 -52.98
N ALA A 999 74.16 -11.78 -53.54
CA ALA A 999 74.66 -12.94 -54.26
C ALA A 999 76.20 -12.98 -54.27
N ASP A 1000 76.76 -14.17 -54.56
CA ASP A 1000 78.20 -14.40 -54.77
C ASP A 1000 78.74 -13.65 -55.99
N ASN A 1001 80.02 -13.25 -55.95
CA ASN A 1001 80.71 -12.58 -57.05
C ASN A 1001 81.95 -13.39 -57.49
N MET A 1002 81.73 -14.30 -58.44
CA MET A 1002 82.76 -15.20 -58.98
C MET A 1002 83.23 -14.75 -60.38
N THR A 1003 83.72 -13.50 -60.49
CA THR A 1003 84.21 -12.89 -61.76
C THR A 1003 85.48 -12.04 -61.57
N LEU A 1004 86.33 -12.38 -60.58
CA LEU A 1004 87.53 -11.61 -60.26
C LEU A 1004 88.79 -12.41 -60.60
N ASP A 1005 89.38 -12.10 -61.75
CA ASP A 1005 90.33 -12.98 -62.44
C ASP A 1005 91.65 -12.28 -62.82
N SER A 1006 92.78 -12.99 -62.84
CA SER A 1006 94.09 -12.39 -63.23
C SER A 1006 94.99 -13.32 -64.05
N GLY A 1007 95.38 -12.88 -65.25
CA GLY A 1007 96.34 -13.56 -66.13
C GLY A 1007 97.78 -13.06 -66.00
N PHE A 1008 98.76 -13.92 -66.29
CA PHE A 1008 100.19 -13.75 -65.93
C PHE A 1008 101.18 -14.40 -66.92
#